data_AF-A0A0Q9L0P1-F1
#
_entry.id   AF-A0A0Q9L0P1-F1
#
_cell.length_a   1.000
_cell.length_b   1.000
_cell.length_c   1.000
_cell.angle_alpha   90.00
_cell.angle_beta   90.00
_cell.angle_gamma   90.00
#
_symmetry.space_group_name_H-M   'P 1'
#
loop_
_entity.id
_entity.type
_entity.pdbx_description
1 polymer ?
#
loop_
_entity_poly.entity_id
_entity_poly.type
_entity_poly.pdbx_seq_one_letter_code
_entity_poly.pdbx_strand_id
1 'polypeptide(L)'
;MTQIKPSEHLRELVNRAKFLLSAQSDYYTDGAKLALTDMVEAAETALEGNEQIPFIRNRKFIEPEADGAIRFATRRFTMAPSYNGEGRVYHEYGLEPALSWFEQQDIRYIGERELPAKADFVIAKAEALLAEAEIGREIGSYDADARDKLVRSVERVKAARAAAAGEDRSDLLARAIVQCFNRIRDFRYSKVLRTDTDFSSTLYLTKNELQKVKENAEKDELIREQREQIKRIANSNDLAYIERAAALIMNEETDYGEINKQFYVWSSTDKIVNFAAPEKAVKAELSFILPSEENERDGLGHVWIDNLDILSESGSSLDIRNGGFEEGEGMPFHWKPESRKGSPVVKWEDAYPFSGGGDRSGSNTANPSSQVSFSCKEGVLNRSIYLCNPTHEDEGAWTYDGEFAVDGGTGYTLTFAAKIDGKLKKGLKTVIVFKDEDGHVVGQFEYLFNRKSSLANSCFLLTMQCDAIQYAFTEDRTYALKAKHEILFTMNDFCQGAEHWLVTNSRPQGSDSYGAVQGGRLLCSVAVTYSLIKEAGLFTIEEKHRLYAMVEYLLRYMLDLRDRTELSPQEAQYGSGNWQTDMCAGTAYMMLVLDDFPNRKAWLYNAHMVLHSQLILTVNLDYSWPESIRYHHAALERFAGYAKVVAHVMGENWFETTPLAGMFGFSLRTQTPSYRYFGGRIATPPFGDHALSGGSEFGSFGTYLGDIERIDKPLADRMYHTWRFAGKPFKHLWGEGIVLENILGKGDSYVSESPLVMGSTNDLTHAGIYIFRNNFGSAEQSYFAIMSSPEPIGHGHLDQGSFIIYKDSIPIVMDSGIEGYFDSSTSWHISSYSHACMQFSTKRTHIGKSGLGEINLSAGTYSLNRGWVDVPRTSKVIECSIGGDVETITIEILNPEGSGRHIRHVRYFKGVDLYLIRDTVDDFDGEVLFNLPVAAKQSDVVHGSRVYSKGVYNVDLETVFISPINGIRLEKGRSTPFFESGHKQVSMMDYIRATADAKDGFTVLLYPKRPSDRRLQVTMKDKRTAILSLENETLEIELFGRYA
;
A
#
# COMPACT_ATOMS: atom_id res chain seq x y z
N MET A 1 -9.31 -18.20 -43.54
CA MET A 1 -8.01 -17.60 -43.17
C MET A 1 -7.36 -18.55 -42.20
N THR A 2 -6.31 -19.26 -42.62
CA THR A 2 -5.53 -20.17 -41.76
C THR A 2 -4.86 -19.35 -40.66
N GLN A 3 -5.09 -19.69 -39.39
CA GLN A 3 -4.38 -19.08 -38.26
C GLN A 3 -2.87 -19.33 -38.46
N ILE A 4 -2.10 -18.25 -38.60
CA ILE A 4 -0.63 -18.29 -38.61
C ILE A 4 -0.17 -18.88 -37.27
N LYS A 5 0.80 -19.80 -37.28
CA LYS A 5 1.32 -20.38 -36.03
C LYS A 5 1.99 -19.29 -35.19
N PRO A 6 1.89 -19.31 -33.86
CA PRO A 6 2.54 -18.30 -33.01
C PRO A 6 4.04 -18.11 -33.29
N SER A 7 4.75 -19.21 -33.57
CA SER A 7 6.17 -19.21 -33.91
C SER A 7 6.49 -18.56 -35.27
N GLU A 8 5.58 -18.67 -36.25
CA GLU A 8 5.73 -18.03 -37.56
C GLU A 8 5.52 -16.51 -37.42
N HIS A 9 4.48 -16.09 -36.68
CA HIS A 9 4.21 -14.68 -36.38
C HIS A 9 5.39 -14.01 -35.66
N LEU A 10 5.92 -14.64 -34.60
CA LEU A 10 7.06 -14.08 -33.87
C LEU A 10 8.31 -13.95 -34.76
N ARG A 11 8.54 -14.91 -35.67
CA ARG A 11 9.66 -14.86 -36.63
C ARG A 11 9.51 -13.72 -37.64
N GLU A 12 8.30 -13.45 -38.11
CA GLU A 12 8.00 -12.28 -38.97
C GLU A 12 8.30 -10.97 -38.24
N LEU A 13 7.90 -10.85 -36.96
CA LEU A 13 8.20 -9.69 -36.13
C LEU A 13 9.71 -9.49 -35.92
N VAL A 14 10.45 -10.56 -35.62
CA VAL A 14 11.92 -10.51 -35.47
C VAL A 14 12.59 -10.00 -36.75
N ASN A 15 12.20 -10.55 -37.91
CA ASN A 15 12.75 -10.13 -39.20
C ASN A 15 12.47 -8.65 -39.48
N ARG A 16 11.25 -8.17 -39.21
CA ARG A 16 10.88 -6.76 -39.37
C ARG A 16 11.66 -5.85 -38.44
N ALA A 17 11.79 -6.22 -37.16
CA ALA A 17 12.56 -5.46 -36.18
C ALA A 17 14.05 -5.34 -36.58
N LYS A 18 14.68 -6.45 -36.99
CA LYS A 18 16.07 -6.45 -37.48
C LYS A 18 16.26 -5.61 -38.75
N PHE A 19 15.28 -5.64 -39.65
CA PHE A 19 15.30 -4.78 -40.83
C PHE A 19 15.27 -3.30 -40.46
N LEU A 20 14.39 -2.87 -39.54
CA LEU A 20 14.33 -1.47 -39.11
C LEU A 20 15.60 -1.03 -38.37
N LEU A 21 16.12 -1.87 -37.48
CA LEU A 21 17.36 -1.60 -36.73
C LEU A 21 18.57 -1.39 -37.65
N SER A 22 18.58 -1.99 -38.84
CA SER A 22 19.69 -1.90 -39.80
C SER A 22 19.48 -0.88 -40.93
N ALA A 23 18.27 -0.76 -41.49
CA ALA A 23 18.00 0.05 -42.68
C ALA A 23 17.78 1.55 -42.38
N GLN A 24 17.40 1.91 -41.15
CA GLN A 24 16.99 3.27 -40.80
C GLN A 24 17.63 3.78 -39.48
N SER A 25 18.76 3.19 -39.08
CA SER A 25 19.40 3.37 -37.76
C SER A 25 19.70 4.81 -37.33
N ASP A 26 19.86 5.72 -38.29
CA ASP A 26 20.30 7.10 -38.03
C ASP A 26 19.16 8.04 -37.57
N TYR A 27 17.91 7.59 -37.68
CA TYR A 27 16.71 8.35 -37.31
C TYR A 27 16.13 7.93 -35.95
N TYR A 28 16.73 6.93 -35.32
CA TYR A 28 16.35 6.41 -34.02
C TYR A 28 17.48 6.62 -33.00
N THR A 29 17.11 7.03 -31.79
CA THR A 29 18.05 7.19 -30.67
C THR A 29 18.62 5.85 -30.23
N ASP A 30 19.78 5.89 -29.58
CA ASP A 30 20.41 4.69 -29.03
C ASP A 30 19.56 4.07 -27.91
N GLY A 31 18.78 4.89 -27.18
CA GLY A 31 17.79 4.42 -26.21
C GLY A 31 16.66 3.61 -26.87
N ALA A 32 16.07 4.12 -27.95
CA ALA A 32 15.03 3.40 -28.69
C ALA A 32 15.54 2.09 -29.30
N LYS A 33 16.75 2.11 -29.89
CA LYS A 33 17.37 0.92 -30.47
C LYS A 33 17.64 -0.14 -29.41
N LEU A 34 18.15 0.25 -28.24
CA LEU A 34 18.38 -0.67 -27.14
C LEU A 34 17.09 -1.38 -26.70
N ALA A 35 16.00 -0.63 -26.52
CA ALA A 35 14.73 -1.20 -26.09
C ALA A 35 14.15 -2.22 -27.08
N LEU A 36 14.30 -1.99 -28.39
CA LEU A 36 13.87 -2.96 -29.40
C LEU A 36 14.82 -4.16 -29.48
N THR A 37 16.14 -3.95 -29.42
CA THR A 37 17.14 -5.03 -29.44
C THR A 37 16.91 -6.02 -28.31
N ASP A 38 16.66 -5.55 -27.08
CA ASP A 38 16.36 -6.40 -25.92
C ASP A 38 15.13 -7.30 -26.15
N MET A 39 14.08 -6.78 -26.80
CA MET A 39 12.90 -7.58 -27.15
C MET A 39 13.16 -8.56 -28.30
N VAL A 40 14.03 -8.20 -29.25
CA VAL A 40 14.47 -9.12 -30.32
C VAL A 40 15.27 -10.27 -29.72
N GLU A 41 16.23 -10.01 -28.85
CA GLU A 41 17.05 -11.04 -28.20
C GLU A 41 16.18 -12.03 -27.39
N ALA A 42 15.21 -11.50 -26.64
CA ALA A 42 14.25 -12.33 -25.92
C ALA A 42 13.36 -13.18 -26.86
N ALA A 43 12.93 -12.63 -27.98
CA ALA A 43 12.13 -13.34 -28.98
C ALA A 43 12.93 -14.43 -29.71
N GLU A 44 14.20 -14.19 -30.01
CA GLU A 44 15.06 -15.20 -30.62
C GLU A 44 15.32 -16.36 -29.67
N THR A 45 15.60 -16.06 -28.40
CA THR A 45 15.76 -17.09 -27.36
C THR A 45 14.51 -17.97 -27.24
N ALA A 46 13.31 -17.36 -27.30
CA ALA A 46 12.06 -18.10 -27.29
C ALA A 46 11.86 -18.98 -28.55
N LEU A 47 12.25 -18.50 -29.73
CA LEU A 47 12.15 -19.25 -31.00
C LEU A 47 13.11 -20.44 -31.09
N GLU A 48 14.25 -20.39 -30.38
CA GLU A 48 15.22 -21.48 -30.30
C GLU A 48 14.76 -22.62 -29.37
N GLY A 49 13.68 -22.43 -28.62
CA GLY A 49 13.24 -23.39 -27.60
C GLY A 49 14.13 -23.40 -26.35
N ASN A 50 15.00 -22.39 -26.21
CA ASN A 50 15.89 -22.23 -25.06
C ASN A 50 15.16 -21.56 -23.87
N GLU A 51 13.91 -21.94 -23.62
CA GLU A 51 13.12 -21.45 -22.49
C GLU A 51 13.73 -21.95 -21.17
N GLN A 52 14.74 -21.25 -20.68
CA GLN A 52 15.18 -21.36 -19.30
C GLN A 52 14.65 -20.15 -18.54
N ILE A 53 13.43 -20.28 -18.02
CA ILE A 53 13.03 -19.41 -16.92
C ILE A 53 14.09 -19.53 -15.80
N PRO A 54 14.56 -18.41 -15.22
CA PRO A 54 15.72 -18.45 -14.30
C PRO A 54 15.37 -18.92 -12.88
N PHE A 55 14.14 -19.37 -12.68
CA PHE A 55 13.55 -19.80 -11.43
C PHE A 55 12.80 -21.12 -11.65
N ILE A 56 12.40 -21.75 -10.55
CA ILE A 56 11.72 -23.04 -10.55
C ILE A 56 10.25 -22.82 -10.20
N ARG A 57 9.32 -23.33 -11.01
CA ARG A 57 7.86 -23.21 -10.83
C ARG A 57 7.30 -24.13 -9.72
N ASN A 58 7.97 -24.19 -8.56
CA ASN A 58 7.57 -25.07 -7.46
C ASN A 58 6.22 -24.68 -6.82
N ARG A 59 5.80 -23.42 -6.90
CA ARG A 59 4.48 -22.95 -6.43
C ARG A 59 3.32 -23.37 -7.34
N LYS A 60 3.62 -23.74 -8.60
CA LYS A 60 2.64 -24.10 -9.64
C LYS A 60 1.52 -23.03 -9.77
N PHE A 61 1.91 -21.77 -9.86
CA PHE A 61 0.97 -20.68 -10.17
C PHE A 61 0.53 -20.71 -11.62
N ILE A 62 1.44 -21.08 -12.53
CA ILE A 62 1.18 -21.29 -13.95
C ILE A 62 1.62 -22.71 -14.32
N GLU A 63 0.81 -23.39 -15.13
CA GLU A 63 1.21 -24.61 -15.82
C GLU A 63 1.90 -24.23 -17.13
N PRO A 64 3.09 -24.79 -17.43
CA PRO A 64 3.79 -24.49 -18.68
C PRO A 64 2.99 -24.92 -19.91
N GLU A 65 2.84 -24.03 -20.89
CA GLU A 65 2.26 -24.35 -22.20
C GLU A 65 3.36 -24.53 -23.25
N ALA A 66 3.12 -25.38 -24.26
CA ALA A 66 4.12 -25.68 -25.30
C ALA A 66 4.62 -24.44 -26.09
N ASP A 67 3.76 -23.45 -26.30
CA ASP A 67 4.11 -22.18 -26.97
C ASP A 67 4.19 -20.99 -25.98
N GLY A 68 4.29 -21.25 -24.68
CA GLY A 68 4.23 -20.24 -23.62
C GLY A 68 5.28 -19.14 -23.77
N ALA A 69 6.56 -19.50 -23.91
CA ALA A 69 7.64 -18.53 -24.15
C ALA A 69 7.45 -17.69 -25.40
N ILE A 70 6.97 -18.30 -26.50
CA ILE A 70 6.71 -17.60 -27.75
C ILE A 70 5.62 -16.55 -27.55
N ARG A 71 4.52 -16.92 -26.89
CA ARG A 71 3.44 -15.97 -26.57
C ARG A 71 3.95 -14.84 -25.69
N PHE A 72 4.66 -15.16 -24.62
CA PHE A 72 5.22 -14.18 -23.69
C PHE A 72 6.21 -13.18 -24.34
N ALA A 73 7.09 -13.68 -25.21
CA ALA A 73 8.03 -12.84 -25.95
C ALA A 73 7.32 -11.97 -26.99
N THR A 74 6.22 -12.47 -27.58
CA THR A 74 5.38 -11.70 -28.50
C THR A 74 4.64 -10.58 -27.75
N ARG A 75 3.92 -10.95 -26.68
CA ARG A 75 3.07 -10.08 -25.85
C ARG A 75 2.96 -10.60 -24.42
N ARG A 76 3.04 -9.69 -23.46
CA ARG A 76 2.85 -9.88 -22.02
C ARG A 76 2.30 -8.62 -21.39
N PHE A 77 1.70 -8.71 -20.22
CA PHE A 77 1.29 -7.53 -19.44
C PHE A 77 2.48 -6.84 -18.79
N THR A 78 2.32 -5.56 -18.46
CA THR A 78 3.28 -4.78 -17.68
C THR A 78 2.57 -3.62 -16.98
N MET A 79 3.16 -3.15 -15.88
CA MET A 79 2.71 -1.96 -15.13
C MET A 79 3.75 -0.81 -15.19
N ALA A 80 4.74 -0.92 -16.08
CA ALA A 80 5.81 0.06 -16.21
C ALA A 80 5.25 1.45 -16.60
N PRO A 81 5.62 2.53 -15.90
CA PRO A 81 5.03 3.88 -16.07
C PRO A 81 5.26 4.51 -17.44
N SER A 82 4.69 5.71 -17.63
CA SER A 82 4.86 6.63 -18.77
C SER A 82 4.06 6.28 -20.02
N TYR A 83 3.86 5.00 -20.30
CA TYR A 83 3.26 4.54 -21.56
C TYR A 83 1.89 3.86 -21.37
N ASN A 84 1.30 4.02 -20.19
CA ASN A 84 -0.02 3.50 -19.87
C ASN A 84 -1.07 4.44 -20.48
N GLY A 85 -2.19 3.90 -20.93
CA GLY A 85 -3.34 4.72 -21.34
C GLY A 85 -3.99 5.43 -20.14
N GLU A 86 -4.70 6.53 -20.39
CA GLU A 86 -5.47 7.25 -19.37
C GLU A 86 -6.34 6.30 -18.53
N GLY A 87 -6.19 6.40 -17.21
CA GLY A 87 -6.96 5.59 -16.25
C GLY A 87 -6.59 4.11 -16.19
N ARG A 88 -5.50 3.66 -16.84
CA ARG A 88 -5.03 2.27 -16.78
C ARG A 88 -3.76 2.13 -15.95
N VAL A 89 -3.73 1.12 -15.09
CA VAL A 89 -2.57 0.77 -14.25
C VAL A 89 -1.62 -0.20 -14.97
N TYR A 90 -2.08 -0.86 -16.03
CA TYR A 90 -1.32 -1.82 -16.83
C TYR A 90 -1.57 -1.63 -18.34
N HIS A 91 -0.65 -2.16 -19.14
CA HIS A 91 -0.75 -2.29 -20.60
C HIS A 91 0.03 -3.53 -21.07
N GLU A 92 0.16 -3.70 -22.38
CA GLU A 92 0.90 -4.82 -22.97
C GLU A 92 2.28 -4.39 -23.47
N TYR A 93 3.25 -5.28 -23.34
CA TYR A 93 4.59 -5.15 -23.87
C TYR A 93 5.09 -6.50 -24.43
N GLY A 94 6.30 -6.56 -24.98
CA GLY A 94 6.75 -7.69 -25.81
C GLY A 94 7.18 -7.20 -27.19
N LEU A 95 7.70 -8.08 -28.05
CA LEU A 95 8.26 -7.66 -29.33
C LEU A 95 7.23 -6.95 -30.22
N GLU A 96 5.97 -7.39 -30.22
CA GLU A 96 4.94 -6.77 -31.06
C GLU A 96 4.60 -5.34 -30.60
N PRO A 97 4.21 -5.07 -29.33
CA PRO A 97 4.02 -3.70 -28.86
C PRO A 97 5.30 -2.86 -28.92
N ALA A 98 6.47 -3.44 -28.63
CA ALA A 98 7.75 -2.72 -28.69
C ALA A 98 8.10 -2.27 -30.12
N LEU A 99 7.85 -3.13 -31.12
CA LEU A 99 8.04 -2.79 -32.53
C LEU A 99 7.08 -1.68 -32.96
N SER A 100 5.80 -1.77 -32.57
CA SER A 100 4.81 -0.71 -32.85
C SER A 100 5.20 0.63 -32.22
N TRP A 101 5.74 0.61 -31.00
CA TRP A 101 6.25 1.80 -30.34
C TRP A 101 7.52 2.34 -31.03
N PHE A 102 8.46 1.44 -31.36
CA PHE A 102 9.73 1.79 -31.98
C PHE A 102 9.52 2.47 -33.33
N GLU A 103 8.59 1.98 -34.16
CA GLU A 103 8.25 2.62 -35.43
C GLU A 103 7.83 4.08 -35.25
N GLN A 104 7.10 4.40 -34.18
CA GLN A 104 6.69 5.78 -33.86
C GLN A 104 7.85 6.67 -33.35
N GLN A 105 9.01 6.09 -33.02
CA GLN A 105 10.18 6.84 -32.55
C GLN A 105 11.06 7.38 -33.68
N ASP A 106 10.69 7.16 -34.95
CA ASP A 106 11.40 7.79 -36.07
C ASP A 106 11.16 9.29 -36.00
N ILE A 107 12.23 10.06 -35.80
CA ILE A 107 12.14 11.52 -35.67
C ILE A 107 11.50 12.18 -36.90
N ARG A 108 11.52 11.53 -38.07
CA ARG A 108 10.86 12.05 -39.28
C ARG A 108 9.34 12.02 -39.20
N TYR A 109 8.75 11.10 -38.42
CA TYR A 109 7.30 11.01 -38.26
C TYR A 109 6.69 12.14 -37.42
N ILE A 110 7.50 12.90 -36.70
CA ILE A 110 7.08 14.15 -36.03
C ILE A 110 6.59 15.19 -37.06
N GLY A 111 7.08 15.11 -38.30
CA GLY A 111 6.71 16.02 -39.38
C GLY A 111 7.45 17.36 -39.31
N GLU A 112 7.57 18.02 -40.47
CA GLU A 112 8.40 19.23 -40.61
C GLU A 112 7.96 20.40 -39.71
N ARG A 113 6.67 20.45 -39.36
CA ARG A 113 6.10 21.52 -38.54
C ARG A 113 6.52 21.45 -37.07
N GLU A 114 6.68 20.25 -36.53
CA GLU A 114 6.96 20.02 -35.11
C GLU A 114 8.45 19.72 -34.84
N LEU A 115 9.21 19.36 -35.87
CA LEU A 115 10.65 19.10 -35.78
C LEU A 115 11.47 20.26 -35.16
N PRO A 116 11.19 21.55 -35.44
CA PRO A 116 11.86 22.66 -34.77
C PRO A 116 11.60 22.72 -33.25
N ALA A 117 10.39 22.35 -32.81
CA ALA A 117 10.06 22.32 -31.38
C ALA A 117 10.77 21.15 -30.66
N LYS A 118 10.90 20.00 -31.34
CA LYS A 118 11.72 18.89 -30.81
C LYS A 118 13.21 19.28 -30.72
N ALA A 119 13.71 20.07 -31.68
CA ALA A 119 15.06 20.63 -31.62
C ALA A 119 15.26 21.57 -30.41
N ASP A 120 14.30 22.46 -30.14
CA ASP A 120 14.31 23.30 -28.93
C ASP A 120 14.34 22.47 -27.67
N PHE A 121 13.49 21.46 -27.59
CA PHE A 121 13.38 20.57 -26.44
C PHE A 121 14.70 19.86 -26.14
N VAL A 122 15.35 19.26 -27.15
CA VAL A 122 16.62 18.55 -26.94
C VAL A 122 17.77 19.51 -26.58
N ILE A 123 17.80 20.72 -27.15
CA ILE A 123 18.77 21.76 -26.80
C ILE A 123 18.60 22.16 -25.33
N ALA A 124 17.37 22.51 -24.92
CA ALA A 124 17.07 22.93 -23.55
C ALA A 124 17.47 21.84 -22.53
N LYS A 125 17.18 20.58 -22.87
CA LYS A 125 17.56 19.43 -22.02
C LYS A 125 19.07 19.25 -21.90
N ALA A 126 19.80 19.40 -23.00
CA ALA A 126 21.27 19.33 -23.00
C ALA A 126 21.88 20.49 -22.20
N GLU A 127 21.37 21.71 -22.39
CA GLU A 127 21.86 22.91 -21.71
C GLU A 127 21.60 22.86 -20.21
N ALA A 128 20.43 22.37 -19.76
CA ALA A 128 20.13 22.15 -18.35
C ALA A 128 21.12 21.15 -17.71
N LEU A 129 21.33 19.99 -18.36
CA LEU A 129 22.28 18.99 -17.88
C LEU A 129 23.72 19.52 -17.84
N LEU A 130 24.13 20.34 -18.80
CA LEU A 130 25.45 20.97 -18.83
C LEU A 130 25.62 22.05 -17.74
N ALA A 131 24.54 22.75 -17.37
CA ALA A 131 24.56 23.81 -16.37
C ALA A 131 24.69 23.26 -14.94
N GLU A 132 24.08 22.10 -14.68
CA GLU A 132 24.10 21.44 -13.36
C GLU A 132 25.34 20.54 -13.17
N ALA A 133 26.03 20.17 -14.25
CA ALA A 133 27.12 19.20 -14.20
C ALA A 133 28.45 19.81 -13.69
N GLU A 134 28.99 19.22 -12.63
CA GLU A 134 30.39 19.40 -12.23
C GLU A 134 31.30 18.44 -13.01
N ILE A 135 32.41 18.95 -13.56
CA ILE A 135 33.36 18.14 -14.35
C ILE A 135 34.54 17.75 -13.48
N GLY A 136 34.83 16.46 -13.41
CA GLY A 136 35.83 15.95 -12.48
C GLY A 136 35.92 14.44 -12.45
N ARG A 137 36.59 13.93 -11.42
CA ARG A 137 36.73 12.48 -11.15
C ARG A 137 36.13 12.07 -9.80
N GLU A 138 35.60 13.04 -9.06
CA GLU A 138 34.95 12.79 -7.79
C GLU A 138 33.54 12.23 -8.01
N ILE A 139 32.96 11.64 -6.97
CA ILE A 139 31.60 11.09 -7.04
C ILE A 139 30.60 12.17 -7.45
N GLY A 140 29.74 11.85 -8.42
CA GLY A 140 28.75 12.77 -8.97
C GLY A 140 29.26 13.70 -10.07
N SER A 141 30.57 13.80 -10.25
CA SER A 141 31.16 14.53 -11.38
C SER A 141 30.98 13.77 -12.71
N TYR A 142 31.09 14.51 -13.81
CA TYR A 142 30.97 14.00 -15.18
C TYR A 142 32.28 14.11 -15.97
N ASP A 143 32.39 13.33 -17.03
CA ASP A 143 33.57 13.30 -17.91
C ASP A 143 33.65 14.53 -18.83
N ALA A 144 34.88 15.07 -18.97
CA ALA A 144 35.14 16.26 -19.77
C ALA A 144 34.99 16.01 -21.28
N ASP A 145 35.38 14.85 -21.80
CA ASP A 145 35.27 14.54 -23.23
C ASP A 145 33.80 14.32 -23.63
N ALA A 146 33.03 13.65 -22.77
CA ALA A 146 31.59 13.50 -22.93
C ALA A 146 30.87 14.86 -22.94
N ARG A 147 31.26 15.79 -22.06
CA ARG A 147 30.78 17.19 -22.07
C ARG A 147 31.06 17.88 -23.41
N ASP A 148 32.30 17.84 -23.88
CA ASP A 148 32.71 18.49 -25.12
C ASP A 148 31.97 17.91 -26.34
N LYS A 149 31.74 16.60 -26.35
CA LYS A 149 30.90 15.94 -27.36
C LYS A 149 29.45 16.44 -27.32
N LEU A 150 28.87 16.61 -26.14
CA LEU A 150 27.51 17.14 -25.98
C LEU A 150 27.41 18.60 -26.45
N VAL A 151 28.34 19.47 -26.04
CA VAL A 151 28.39 20.88 -26.47
C VAL A 151 28.46 20.98 -27.99
N ARG A 152 29.35 20.22 -28.64
CA ARG A 152 29.44 20.17 -30.10
C ARG A 152 28.15 19.68 -30.76
N SER A 153 27.44 18.75 -30.13
CA SER A 153 26.16 18.24 -30.64
C SER A 153 25.06 19.30 -30.54
N VAL A 154 24.98 20.05 -29.45
CA VAL A 154 24.05 21.18 -29.27
C VAL A 154 24.25 22.23 -30.37
N GLU A 155 25.49 22.63 -30.63
CA GLU A 155 25.80 23.61 -31.68
C GLU A 155 25.44 23.09 -33.09
N ARG A 156 25.58 21.78 -33.34
CA ARG A 156 25.10 21.16 -34.60
C ARG A 156 23.59 21.23 -34.74
N VAL A 157 22.82 20.99 -33.68
CA VAL A 157 21.34 21.13 -33.73
C VAL A 157 20.96 22.58 -34.00
N LYS A 158 21.58 23.55 -33.30
CA LYS A 158 21.33 24.99 -33.53
C LYS A 158 21.62 25.39 -34.97
N ALA A 159 22.74 24.95 -35.54
CA ALA A 159 23.12 25.21 -36.93
C ALA A 159 22.15 24.55 -37.93
N ALA A 160 21.80 23.28 -37.73
CA ALA A 160 20.86 22.56 -38.58
C ALA A 160 19.47 23.21 -38.56
N ARG A 161 19.01 23.66 -37.39
CA ARG A 161 17.74 24.35 -37.22
C ARG A 161 17.73 25.71 -37.93
N ALA A 162 18.79 26.51 -37.79
CA ALA A 162 18.91 27.80 -38.47
C ALA A 162 18.94 27.66 -40.00
N ALA A 163 19.42 26.52 -40.50
CA ALA A 163 19.47 26.22 -41.94
C ALA A 163 18.16 25.63 -42.51
N ALA A 164 17.18 25.27 -41.67
CA ALA A 164 16.00 24.51 -42.07
C ALA A 164 15.01 25.33 -42.92
N ALA A 165 15.05 25.12 -44.23
CA ALA A 165 13.99 25.44 -45.20
C ALA A 165 14.08 24.44 -46.37
N GLY A 166 13.16 23.48 -46.45
CA GLY A 166 13.08 22.41 -47.47
C GLY A 166 13.36 20.98 -46.98
N GLU A 167 12.88 19.98 -47.73
CA GLU A 167 12.80 18.54 -47.37
C GLU A 167 14.16 17.89 -47.05
N ASP A 168 15.21 18.12 -47.85
CA ASP A 168 16.58 17.63 -47.60
C ASP A 168 17.20 18.18 -46.30
N ARG A 169 16.72 19.33 -45.81
CA ARG A 169 17.24 19.97 -44.60
C ARG A 169 16.50 19.53 -43.34
N SER A 170 15.24 19.08 -43.47
CA SER A 170 14.50 18.40 -42.41
C SER A 170 15.20 17.10 -41.99
N ASP A 171 15.80 16.37 -42.93
CA ASP A 171 16.58 15.15 -42.66
C ASP A 171 17.85 15.42 -41.83
N LEU A 172 18.59 16.47 -42.17
CA LEU A 172 19.78 16.91 -41.44
C LEU A 172 19.44 17.31 -40.00
N LEU A 173 18.33 18.02 -39.81
CA LEU A 173 17.86 18.41 -38.47
C LEU A 173 17.44 17.17 -37.65
N ALA A 174 16.71 16.22 -38.25
CA ALA A 174 16.31 14.98 -37.58
C ALA A 174 17.53 14.18 -37.07
N ARG A 175 18.54 13.98 -37.94
CA ARG A 175 19.79 13.30 -37.56
C ARG A 175 20.56 14.05 -36.47
N ALA A 176 20.60 15.38 -36.53
CA ALA A 176 21.23 16.20 -35.50
C ALA A 176 20.53 16.05 -34.13
N ILE A 177 19.20 16.02 -34.11
CA ILE A 177 18.40 15.78 -32.89
C ILE A 177 18.72 14.41 -32.29
N VAL A 178 18.70 13.35 -33.10
CA VAL A 178 19.05 11.98 -32.66
C VAL A 178 20.45 11.94 -32.05
N GLN A 179 21.45 12.51 -32.74
CA GLN A 179 22.81 12.57 -32.21
C GLN A 179 22.90 13.38 -30.93
N CYS A 180 22.10 14.44 -30.77
CA CYS A 180 22.07 15.21 -29.53
C CYS A 180 21.52 14.38 -28.36
N PHE A 181 20.40 13.68 -28.53
CA PHE A 181 19.90 12.74 -27.51
C PHE A 181 20.93 11.67 -27.14
N ASN A 182 21.61 11.07 -28.12
CA ASN A 182 22.64 10.09 -27.85
C ASN A 182 23.81 10.69 -27.04
N ARG A 183 24.22 11.95 -27.31
CA ARG A 183 25.25 12.61 -26.49
C ARG A 183 24.77 13.06 -25.12
N ILE A 184 23.49 13.38 -24.95
CA ILE A 184 22.90 13.59 -23.61
C ILE A 184 23.02 12.30 -22.80
N ARG A 185 22.67 11.16 -23.41
CA ARG A 185 22.77 9.83 -22.80
C ARG A 185 24.21 9.49 -22.43
N ASP A 186 25.15 9.63 -23.36
CA ASP A 186 26.59 9.39 -23.11
C ASP A 186 27.12 10.26 -21.97
N PHE A 187 26.78 11.56 -21.97
CA PHE A 187 27.20 12.48 -20.93
C PHE A 187 26.64 12.08 -19.58
N ARG A 188 25.35 11.76 -19.49
CA ARG A 188 24.74 11.24 -18.26
C ARG A 188 25.41 9.96 -17.77
N TYR A 189 25.72 9.04 -18.68
CA TYR A 189 26.36 7.76 -18.34
C TYR A 189 27.82 7.93 -17.91
N SER A 190 28.44 9.07 -18.21
CA SER A 190 29.79 9.39 -17.76
C SER A 190 29.88 9.79 -16.28
N LYS A 191 28.74 9.99 -15.60
CA LYS A 191 28.72 10.28 -14.16
C LYS A 191 29.50 9.22 -13.39
N VAL A 192 30.40 9.68 -12.53
CA VAL A 192 31.18 8.83 -11.63
C VAL A 192 30.27 8.39 -10.48
N LEU A 193 29.95 7.09 -10.43
CA LEU A 193 29.20 6.48 -9.35
C LEU A 193 30.17 5.91 -8.31
N ARG A 194 29.84 6.03 -7.02
CA ARG A 194 30.67 5.48 -5.94
C ARG A 194 30.91 3.98 -6.10
N THR A 195 29.89 3.24 -6.52
CA THR A 195 29.99 1.79 -6.72
C THR A 195 30.93 1.40 -7.86
N ASP A 196 31.28 2.33 -8.75
CA ASP A 196 32.25 2.10 -9.83
C ASP A 196 33.71 2.30 -9.37
N THR A 197 33.92 3.03 -8.27
CA THR A 197 35.25 3.47 -7.82
C THR A 197 35.64 2.97 -6.44
N ASP A 198 34.66 2.64 -5.59
CA ASP A 198 34.86 2.15 -4.23
C ASP A 198 34.04 0.87 -4.02
N PHE A 199 34.63 -0.26 -4.38
CA PHE A 199 34.00 -1.57 -4.24
C PHE A 199 33.64 -1.90 -2.79
N SER A 200 34.34 -1.33 -1.79
CA SER A 200 34.10 -1.56 -0.36
C SER A 200 32.92 -0.74 0.21
N SER A 201 32.43 0.24 -0.54
CA SER A 201 31.25 0.99 -0.15
C SER A 201 29.97 0.16 -0.26
N THR A 202 29.09 0.31 0.72
CA THR A 202 27.71 -0.17 0.65
C THR A 202 26.84 0.88 -0.06
N LEU A 203 25.55 0.63 -0.25
CA LEU A 203 24.66 1.65 -0.82
C LEU A 203 24.49 2.91 0.05
N TYR A 204 24.72 2.80 1.36
CA TYR A 204 24.50 3.90 2.32
C TYR A 204 25.77 4.47 2.93
N LEU A 205 26.83 3.67 2.99
CA LEU A 205 27.99 3.91 3.85
C LEU A 205 29.29 3.50 3.16
N THR A 206 30.30 4.36 3.27
CA THR A 206 31.69 3.97 3.11
C THR A 206 32.11 3.04 4.25
N LYS A 207 33.22 2.32 4.06
CA LYS A 207 33.80 1.46 5.11
C LYS A 207 34.03 2.19 6.45
N ASN A 208 34.49 3.44 6.39
CA ASN A 208 34.71 4.27 7.57
C ASN A 208 33.41 4.68 8.26
N GLU A 209 32.34 4.95 7.49
CA GLU A 209 31.02 5.28 8.06
C GLU A 209 30.35 4.06 8.68
N LEU A 210 30.50 2.87 8.08
CA LEU A 210 30.04 1.61 8.66
C LEU A 210 30.67 1.35 10.03
N GLN A 211 31.98 1.61 10.17
CA GLN A 211 32.66 1.50 11.45
C GLN A 211 32.10 2.48 12.50
N LYS A 212 31.78 3.72 12.10
CA LYS A 212 31.12 4.70 13.00
C LYS A 212 29.73 4.25 13.41
N VAL A 213 28.95 3.68 12.50
CA VAL A 213 27.61 3.12 12.80
C VAL A 213 27.73 1.97 13.81
N LYS A 214 28.70 1.07 13.63
CA LYS A 214 28.98 -0.02 14.58
C LYS A 214 29.33 0.52 15.97
N GLU A 215 30.20 1.53 16.06
CA GLU A 215 30.54 2.18 17.33
C GLU A 215 29.34 2.88 17.98
N ASN A 216 28.49 3.53 17.19
CA ASN A 216 27.29 4.18 17.69
C ASN A 216 26.29 3.16 18.25
N ALA A 217 26.11 2.03 17.56
CA ALA A 217 25.28 0.92 18.00
C ALA A 217 25.80 0.19 19.26
N GLU A 218 27.01 0.52 19.73
CA GLU A 218 27.55 0.08 21.02
C GLU A 218 27.31 1.10 22.15
N LYS A 219 27.25 2.39 21.80
CA LYS A 219 27.23 3.52 22.75
C LYS A 219 25.82 4.04 23.02
N ASP A 220 24.98 4.18 22.00
CA ASP A 220 23.61 4.67 22.13
C ASP A 220 22.68 3.53 22.55
N GLU A 221 21.94 3.73 23.65
CA GLU A 221 21.11 2.69 24.26
C GLU A 221 19.96 2.24 23.34
N LEU A 222 19.29 3.18 22.66
CA LEU A 222 18.16 2.89 21.78
C LEU A 222 18.63 2.11 20.54
N ILE A 223 19.75 2.52 19.95
CA ILE A 223 20.31 1.85 18.77
C ILE A 223 20.87 0.48 19.15
N ARG A 224 21.44 0.33 20.36
CA ARG A 224 21.93 -0.96 20.86
C ARG A 224 20.80 -1.98 21.00
N GLU A 225 19.62 -1.57 21.47
CA GLU A 225 18.44 -2.46 21.53
C GLU A 225 18.02 -2.94 20.14
N GLN A 226 18.00 -2.04 19.15
CA GLN A 226 17.72 -2.40 17.76
C GLN A 226 18.76 -3.39 17.22
N ARG A 227 20.05 -3.16 17.49
CA ARG A 227 21.13 -4.08 17.11
C ARG A 227 20.95 -5.48 17.72
N GLU A 228 20.59 -5.57 19.00
CA GLU A 228 20.35 -6.86 19.65
C GLU A 228 19.12 -7.57 19.10
N GLN A 229 18.07 -6.83 18.70
CA GLN A 229 16.94 -7.41 17.98
C GLN A 229 17.35 -7.95 16.60
N ILE A 230 18.13 -7.19 15.83
CA ILE A 230 18.69 -7.62 14.54
C ILE A 230 19.51 -8.90 14.72
N LYS A 231 20.36 -8.95 15.74
CA LYS A 231 21.18 -10.13 16.07
C LYS A 231 20.33 -11.35 16.44
N ARG A 232 19.27 -11.16 17.24
CA ARG A 232 18.34 -12.25 17.59
C ARG A 232 17.64 -12.82 16.36
N ILE A 233 17.19 -11.94 15.45
CA ILE A 233 16.55 -12.37 14.20
C ILE A 233 17.54 -13.09 13.28
N ALA A 234 18.76 -12.56 13.12
CA ALA A 234 19.83 -13.24 12.39
C ALA A 234 20.05 -14.66 12.94
N ASN A 235 20.09 -14.83 14.27
CA ASN A 235 20.31 -16.13 14.90
C ASN A 235 19.08 -17.07 14.93
N SER A 236 17.94 -16.67 14.37
CA SER A 236 16.72 -17.49 14.38
C SER A 236 16.83 -18.75 13.49
N ASN A 237 17.58 -18.66 12.40
CA ASN A 237 17.87 -19.77 11.49
C ASN A 237 19.37 -19.98 11.41
N ASP A 238 19.82 -21.24 11.43
CA ASP A 238 21.21 -21.58 11.11
C ASP A 238 21.40 -21.78 9.59
N LEU A 239 22.66 -21.80 9.14
CA LEU A 239 22.98 -21.99 7.72
C LEU A 239 22.42 -23.32 7.18
N ALA A 240 22.49 -24.38 7.99
CA ALA A 240 22.04 -25.71 7.58
C ALA A 240 20.52 -25.75 7.34
N TYR A 241 19.72 -25.01 8.12
CA TYR A 241 18.29 -24.85 7.94
C TYR A 241 17.98 -24.17 6.59
N ILE A 242 18.68 -23.08 6.28
CA ILE A 242 18.49 -22.32 5.04
C ILE A 242 18.91 -23.14 3.82
N GLU A 243 20.05 -23.84 3.88
CA GLU A 243 20.51 -24.74 2.83
C GLU A 243 19.52 -25.88 2.60
N ARG A 244 18.97 -26.47 3.66
CA ARG A 244 17.90 -27.49 3.56
C ARG A 244 16.64 -26.91 2.91
N ALA A 245 16.24 -25.68 3.26
CA ALA A 245 15.07 -25.05 2.69
C ALA A 245 15.24 -24.84 1.18
N ALA A 246 16.38 -24.30 0.76
CA ALA A 246 16.71 -24.16 -0.66
C ALA A 246 16.73 -25.53 -1.37
N ALA A 247 17.41 -26.53 -0.80
CA ALA A 247 17.57 -27.84 -1.40
C ALA A 247 16.27 -28.66 -1.52
N LEU A 248 15.28 -28.45 -0.65
CA LEU A 248 14.01 -29.19 -0.67
C LEU A 248 12.89 -28.46 -1.42
N ILE A 249 12.86 -27.13 -1.33
CA ILE A 249 11.73 -26.33 -1.83
C ILE A 249 12.02 -25.78 -3.23
N MET A 250 13.27 -25.44 -3.55
CA MET A 250 13.67 -24.97 -4.88
C MET A 250 14.04 -26.13 -5.80
N ASN A 251 13.19 -27.16 -5.85
CA ASN A 251 13.25 -28.26 -6.82
C ASN A 251 11.92 -28.34 -7.58
N GLU A 252 11.94 -28.86 -8.81
CA GLU A 252 10.74 -29.04 -9.64
C GLU A 252 9.74 -29.99 -8.96
N GLU A 253 10.24 -31.11 -8.44
CA GLU A 253 9.48 -32.05 -7.63
C GLU A 253 9.70 -31.78 -6.14
N THR A 254 8.59 -31.70 -5.39
CA THR A 254 8.57 -31.34 -3.97
C THR A 254 8.33 -32.59 -3.12
N ASP A 255 9.30 -33.01 -2.31
CA ASP A 255 9.12 -34.08 -1.33
C ASP A 255 8.47 -33.52 -0.05
N TYR A 256 7.14 -33.57 -0.01
CA TYR A 256 6.38 -33.14 1.16
C TYR A 256 6.62 -34.02 2.39
N GLY A 257 6.96 -35.30 2.20
CA GLY A 257 7.28 -36.19 3.30
C GLY A 257 8.48 -35.68 4.09
N GLU A 258 9.51 -35.20 3.40
CA GLU A 258 10.69 -34.60 4.05
C GLU A 258 10.44 -33.16 4.49
N ILE A 259 9.79 -32.33 3.67
CA ILE A 259 9.46 -30.94 4.03
C ILE A 259 8.66 -30.89 5.32
N ASN A 260 7.68 -31.78 5.51
CA ASN A 260 6.86 -31.80 6.72
C ASN A 260 7.63 -32.23 7.98
N LYS A 261 8.76 -32.94 7.84
CA LYS A 261 9.62 -33.24 9.00
C LYS A 261 10.48 -32.03 9.40
N GLN A 262 10.84 -31.20 8.43
CA GLN A 262 11.81 -30.12 8.61
C GLN A 262 11.15 -28.76 8.84
N PHE A 263 9.97 -28.54 8.26
CA PHE A 263 9.33 -27.23 8.15
C PHE A 263 7.84 -27.29 8.46
N TYR A 264 7.34 -26.21 9.07
CA TYR A 264 5.92 -25.96 9.17
C TYR A 264 5.45 -25.21 7.92
N VAL A 265 4.77 -25.92 7.01
CA VAL A 265 4.25 -25.36 5.75
C VAL A 265 2.73 -25.45 5.71
N TRP A 266 2.09 -24.30 5.86
CA TRP A 266 0.65 -24.10 5.76
C TRP A 266 0.37 -22.91 4.84
N SER A 267 -0.85 -22.85 4.33
CA SER A 267 -1.35 -21.72 3.54
C SER A 267 -2.66 -21.24 4.11
N SER A 268 -3.13 -20.10 3.64
CA SER A 268 -4.41 -19.50 4.04
C SER A 268 -5.17 -19.01 2.83
N THR A 269 -6.48 -18.85 3.00
CA THR A 269 -7.30 -18.08 2.06
C THR A 269 -6.89 -16.61 2.00
N ASP A 270 -6.22 -16.08 3.03
CA ASP A 270 -6.03 -14.65 3.27
C ASP A 270 -7.37 -13.90 3.40
N LYS A 271 -7.34 -12.57 3.43
CA LYS A 271 -8.54 -11.71 3.53
C LYS A 271 -9.16 -11.39 2.15
N ILE A 272 -9.29 -12.38 1.26
CA ILE A 272 -9.69 -12.15 -0.15
C ILE A 272 -10.95 -12.91 -0.59
N VAL A 273 -11.52 -13.77 0.27
CA VAL A 273 -12.70 -14.59 -0.09
C VAL A 273 -13.96 -13.92 0.42
N ASN A 274 -14.50 -13.01 -0.39
CA ASN A 274 -15.69 -12.22 -0.06
C ASN A 274 -16.99 -12.82 -0.62
N PHE A 275 -18.08 -12.71 0.13
CA PHE A 275 -19.42 -13.10 -0.31
C PHE A 275 -20.50 -12.24 0.36
N ALA A 276 -21.72 -12.25 -0.16
CA ALA A 276 -22.86 -11.55 0.44
C ALA A 276 -23.98 -12.54 0.77
N ALA A 277 -24.60 -12.39 1.94
CA ALA A 277 -25.78 -13.17 2.29
C ALA A 277 -26.99 -12.69 1.46
N PRO A 278 -27.85 -13.60 0.95
CA PRO A 278 -29.11 -13.22 0.29
C PRO A 278 -29.99 -12.36 1.21
N GLU A 279 -30.77 -11.42 0.66
CA GLU A 279 -31.58 -10.46 1.43
C GLU A 279 -32.51 -11.08 2.48
N LYS A 280 -33.01 -12.29 2.23
CA LYS A 280 -33.93 -13.01 3.14
C LYS A 280 -33.23 -13.95 4.11
N ALA A 281 -31.90 -14.04 4.05
CA ALA A 281 -31.15 -14.96 4.90
C ALA A 281 -31.08 -14.44 6.34
N VAL A 282 -31.34 -15.33 7.30
CA VAL A 282 -31.17 -15.07 8.74
C VAL A 282 -30.24 -16.10 9.40
N LYS A 283 -30.00 -17.23 8.72
CA LYS A 283 -29.13 -18.30 9.18
C LYS A 283 -28.33 -18.90 8.03
N ALA A 284 -27.22 -19.55 8.36
CA ALA A 284 -26.43 -20.31 7.41
C ALA A 284 -25.82 -21.59 8.00
N GLU A 285 -25.51 -22.53 7.12
CA GLU A 285 -24.74 -23.76 7.39
C GLU A 285 -23.44 -23.75 6.59
N LEU A 286 -22.41 -24.45 7.06
CA LEU A 286 -21.09 -24.49 6.44
C LEU A 286 -20.56 -25.93 6.33
N SER A 287 -19.97 -26.25 5.18
CA SER A 287 -19.27 -27.52 4.95
C SER A 287 -17.95 -27.30 4.21
N PHE A 288 -16.95 -28.10 4.57
CA PHE A 288 -15.74 -28.34 3.77
C PHE A 288 -15.85 -29.72 3.12
N ILE A 289 -15.73 -29.78 1.80
CA ILE A 289 -15.93 -30.98 1.00
C ILE A 289 -14.70 -31.18 0.12
N LEU A 290 -14.12 -32.39 0.15
CA LEU A 290 -13.10 -32.79 -0.79
C LEU A 290 -13.77 -33.56 -1.94
N PRO A 291 -13.91 -32.96 -3.14
CA PRO A 291 -14.64 -33.60 -4.24
C PRO A 291 -13.98 -34.91 -4.69
N SER A 292 -14.78 -35.87 -5.16
CA SER A 292 -14.32 -37.21 -5.58
C SER A 292 -13.23 -37.23 -6.67
N GLU A 293 -13.15 -36.20 -7.50
CA GLU A 293 -12.08 -36.07 -8.49
C GLU A 293 -10.69 -35.83 -7.87
N GLU A 294 -10.66 -35.27 -6.66
CA GLU A 294 -9.49 -35.17 -5.80
C GLU A 294 -9.32 -36.48 -5.05
N ASN A 295 -8.46 -37.37 -5.55
CA ASN A 295 -8.24 -38.67 -4.93
C ASN A 295 -6.80 -39.16 -5.10
N GLU A 296 -6.33 -39.94 -4.12
CA GLU A 296 -4.94 -40.42 -4.04
C GLU A 296 -4.56 -41.39 -5.17
N ARG A 297 -5.54 -42.10 -5.75
CA ARG A 297 -5.28 -43.03 -6.86
C ARG A 297 -4.91 -42.29 -8.15
N ASP A 298 -5.57 -41.17 -8.42
CA ASP A 298 -5.50 -40.44 -9.67
C ASP A 298 -4.78 -39.08 -9.51
N GLY A 299 -4.08 -38.84 -8.39
CA GLY A 299 -3.41 -37.58 -8.06
C GLY A 299 -3.32 -37.32 -6.56
N LEU A 300 -3.27 -36.05 -6.17
CA LEU A 300 -3.40 -35.66 -4.75
C LEU A 300 -4.87 -35.71 -4.34
N GLY A 301 -5.16 -36.30 -3.18
CA GLY A 301 -6.52 -36.53 -2.70
C GLY A 301 -6.69 -36.29 -1.21
N HIS A 302 -5.90 -35.40 -0.61
CA HIS A 302 -6.00 -35.09 0.81
C HIS A 302 -5.76 -33.61 1.15
N VAL A 303 -6.26 -33.17 2.32
CA VAL A 303 -6.13 -31.80 2.82
C VAL A 303 -6.33 -31.74 4.34
N TRP A 304 -5.63 -30.81 5.01
CA TRP A 304 -5.92 -30.41 6.39
C TRP A 304 -6.43 -28.97 6.44
N ILE A 305 -7.32 -28.66 7.38
CA ILE A 305 -7.98 -27.35 7.53
C ILE A 305 -7.96 -26.93 8.99
N ASP A 306 -7.71 -25.65 9.25
CA ASP A 306 -7.64 -25.08 10.60
C ASP A 306 -7.98 -23.56 10.60
N ASN A 307 -8.18 -22.96 11.77
CA ASN A 307 -8.37 -21.52 12.02
C ASN A 307 -9.45 -20.85 11.14
N LEU A 308 -10.65 -21.42 11.11
CA LEU A 308 -11.79 -20.83 10.41
C LEU A 308 -12.34 -19.60 11.14
N ASP A 309 -12.57 -18.52 10.39
CA ASP A 309 -13.35 -17.36 10.81
C ASP A 309 -14.16 -16.77 9.64
N ILE A 310 -15.31 -16.14 9.93
CA ILE A 310 -16.10 -15.37 8.97
C ILE A 310 -16.33 -13.96 9.51
N LEU A 311 -15.72 -12.98 8.86
CA LEU A 311 -15.76 -11.57 9.25
C LEU A 311 -16.96 -10.86 8.59
N SER A 312 -17.74 -10.09 9.36
CA SER A 312 -18.78 -9.19 8.83
C SER A 312 -18.19 -7.86 8.31
N GLU A 313 -18.83 -7.26 7.29
CA GLU A 313 -18.43 -5.95 6.72
C GLU A 313 -18.46 -4.79 7.72
N SER A 314 -19.40 -4.77 8.67
CA SER A 314 -19.54 -3.66 9.63
C SER A 314 -19.77 -4.11 11.07
N GLY A 315 -19.93 -5.42 11.30
CA GLY A 315 -20.14 -6.03 12.61
C GLY A 315 -18.93 -6.82 13.12
N SER A 316 -19.16 -7.65 14.14
CA SER A 316 -18.18 -8.62 14.64
C SER A 316 -18.05 -9.83 13.70
N SER A 317 -17.04 -10.68 13.94
CA SER A 317 -17.02 -12.04 13.38
C SER A 317 -18.30 -12.80 13.73
N LEU A 318 -18.69 -13.72 12.84
CA LEU A 318 -19.78 -14.65 13.11
C LEU A 318 -19.38 -15.65 14.19
N ASP A 319 -20.32 -16.04 15.04
CA ASP A 319 -20.08 -16.97 16.16
C ASP A 319 -19.99 -18.43 15.68
N ILE A 320 -18.89 -18.77 14.99
CA ILE A 320 -18.58 -20.13 14.58
C ILE A 320 -17.85 -20.82 15.73
N ARG A 321 -18.60 -21.65 16.46
CA ARG A 321 -18.05 -22.41 17.58
C ARG A 321 -16.96 -23.37 17.12
N ASN A 322 -15.84 -23.39 17.87
CA ASN A 322 -14.72 -24.30 17.68
C ASN A 322 -14.09 -24.23 16.26
N GLY A 323 -13.94 -23.03 15.69
CA GLY A 323 -13.33 -22.82 14.38
C GLY A 323 -11.82 -23.14 14.27
N GLY A 324 -11.12 -23.25 15.41
CA GLY A 324 -9.74 -23.77 15.48
C GLY A 324 -9.67 -25.27 15.77
N PHE A 325 -10.82 -25.94 15.91
CA PHE A 325 -10.94 -27.39 16.08
C PHE A 325 -10.17 -27.99 17.28
N GLU A 326 -9.79 -27.21 18.29
CA GLU A 326 -9.00 -27.70 19.43
C GLU A 326 -9.84 -28.42 20.49
N GLU A 327 -11.16 -28.15 20.54
CA GLU A 327 -12.05 -28.64 21.58
C GLU A 327 -12.83 -29.89 21.10
N GLY A 328 -12.85 -30.98 21.87
CA GLY A 328 -13.58 -32.21 21.48
C GLY A 328 -13.21 -33.49 22.25
N GLU A 329 -13.94 -34.58 22.00
CA GLU A 329 -13.65 -35.94 22.51
C GLU A 329 -13.78 -36.95 21.35
N GLY A 330 -12.64 -37.45 20.85
CA GLY A 330 -12.59 -38.31 19.66
C GLY A 330 -12.90 -37.61 18.32
N MET A 331 -13.66 -36.51 18.35
CA MET A 331 -13.95 -35.61 17.23
C MET A 331 -14.13 -34.16 17.76
N PRO A 332 -13.94 -33.14 16.92
CA PRO A 332 -14.15 -31.75 17.34
C PRO A 332 -15.62 -31.49 17.69
N PHE A 333 -15.87 -30.78 18.79
CA PHE A 333 -17.23 -30.36 19.14
C PHE A 333 -17.80 -29.44 18.05
N HIS A 334 -19.11 -29.55 17.79
CA HIS A 334 -19.85 -28.79 16.77
C HIS A 334 -19.48 -29.07 15.31
N TRP A 335 -18.72 -30.13 15.04
CA TRP A 335 -18.34 -30.51 13.69
C TRP A 335 -18.52 -32.00 13.48
N LYS A 336 -19.15 -32.39 12.37
CA LYS A 336 -19.49 -33.78 12.06
C LYS A 336 -18.75 -34.25 10.80
N PRO A 337 -18.12 -35.44 10.83
CA PRO A 337 -17.60 -36.07 9.63
C PRO A 337 -18.76 -36.65 8.80
N GLU A 338 -18.66 -36.52 7.47
CA GLU A 338 -19.68 -37.01 6.53
C GLU A 338 -18.99 -37.78 5.38
N SER A 339 -19.44 -39.00 5.11
CA SER A 339 -19.12 -39.73 3.88
C SER A 339 -20.23 -39.50 2.88
N ARG A 340 -19.99 -38.65 1.88
CA ARG A 340 -20.97 -38.34 0.83
C ARG A 340 -20.99 -39.41 -0.26
N LYS A 341 -19.82 -40.00 -0.54
CA LYS A 341 -19.66 -41.16 -1.43
C LYS A 341 -18.54 -42.05 -0.89
N GLY A 342 -18.66 -43.36 -1.12
CA GLY A 342 -17.60 -44.32 -0.84
C GLY A 342 -17.18 -44.39 0.64
N SER A 343 -15.88 -44.61 0.84
CA SER A 343 -15.21 -44.76 2.13
C SER A 343 -14.03 -43.78 2.27
N PRO A 344 -14.29 -42.46 2.30
CA PRO A 344 -13.27 -41.44 2.51
C PRO A 344 -12.71 -41.54 3.94
N VAL A 345 -11.48 -41.09 4.11
CA VAL A 345 -10.83 -40.97 5.42
C VAL A 345 -11.09 -39.57 5.95
N VAL A 346 -11.77 -39.50 7.09
CA VAL A 346 -12.08 -38.24 7.79
C VAL A 346 -11.55 -38.36 9.21
N LYS A 347 -10.62 -37.49 9.59
CA LYS A 347 -9.87 -37.60 10.85
C LYS A 347 -9.76 -36.25 11.57
N TRP A 348 -9.76 -36.30 12.90
CA TRP A 348 -9.33 -35.19 13.75
C TRP A 348 -7.84 -35.35 14.05
N GLU A 349 -7.02 -34.43 13.55
CA GLU A 349 -5.57 -34.54 13.52
C GLU A 349 -4.93 -33.79 14.69
N ASP A 350 -4.00 -34.43 15.39
CA ASP A 350 -3.23 -33.88 16.51
C ASP A 350 -1.70 -33.99 16.31
N ALA A 351 -1.25 -34.63 15.23
CA ALA A 351 0.17 -34.77 14.93
C ALA A 351 0.75 -33.48 14.32
N TYR A 352 1.85 -32.98 14.88
CA TYR A 352 2.65 -31.93 14.25
C TYR A 352 3.40 -32.49 13.01
N PRO A 353 3.51 -31.75 11.89
CA PRO A 353 3.05 -30.36 11.66
C PRO A 353 1.61 -30.24 11.11
N PHE A 354 0.84 -31.32 11.10
CA PHE A 354 -0.47 -31.41 10.49
C PHE A 354 -1.61 -30.85 11.35
N SER A 355 -1.35 -30.54 12.61
CA SER A 355 -2.33 -30.02 13.57
C SER A 355 -2.43 -28.49 13.64
N GLY A 356 -2.01 -27.77 12.59
CA GLY A 356 -2.35 -26.36 12.39
C GLY A 356 -1.70 -25.33 13.33
N GLY A 357 -1.10 -25.74 14.45
CA GLY A 357 -0.47 -24.84 15.43
C GLY A 357 1.01 -25.11 15.67
N GLY A 358 1.79 -25.08 14.59
CA GLY A 358 3.24 -25.05 14.69
C GLY A 358 3.77 -23.75 15.29
N ASP A 359 5.08 -23.71 15.55
CA ASP A 359 5.75 -22.54 16.10
C ASP A 359 5.64 -21.33 15.14
N ARG A 360 4.56 -20.56 15.30
CA ARG A 360 4.34 -19.28 14.65
C ARG A 360 5.18 -18.16 15.28
N SER A 361 6.08 -18.46 16.22
CA SER A 361 6.97 -17.47 16.84
C SER A 361 8.07 -16.95 15.91
N GLY A 362 8.19 -17.49 14.69
CA GLY A 362 9.00 -16.92 13.63
C GLY A 362 8.66 -15.44 13.42
N SER A 363 9.67 -14.62 13.12
CA SER A 363 9.60 -13.15 13.00
C SER A 363 8.70 -12.61 11.87
N ASN A 364 7.88 -13.44 11.24
CA ASN A 364 6.99 -13.06 10.17
C ASN A 364 5.75 -12.38 10.73
N THR A 365 5.76 -11.06 10.73
CA THR A 365 4.56 -10.26 10.94
C THR A 365 3.63 -10.41 9.73
N ALA A 366 2.42 -10.90 9.95
CA ALA A 366 1.39 -10.92 8.91
C ALA A 366 1.14 -9.48 8.42
N ASN A 367 1.05 -9.26 7.11
CA ASN A 367 0.61 -7.99 6.57
C ASN A 367 -0.87 -7.79 6.95
N PRO A 368 -1.20 -6.87 7.87
CA PRO A 368 -2.54 -6.76 8.42
C PRO A 368 -3.60 -6.39 7.38
N SER A 369 -3.17 -5.81 6.25
CA SER A 369 -4.07 -5.32 5.20
C SER A 369 -4.62 -6.39 4.26
N SER A 370 -3.93 -7.53 4.16
CA SER A 370 -4.27 -8.61 3.23
C SER A 370 -4.16 -10.00 3.83
N GLN A 371 -3.33 -10.20 4.85
CA GLN A 371 -3.10 -11.48 5.50
C GLN A 371 -3.83 -11.57 6.84
N VAL A 372 -4.10 -12.80 7.27
CA VAL A 372 -4.72 -13.10 8.55
C VAL A 372 -3.63 -13.50 9.54
N SER A 373 -3.64 -12.89 10.72
CA SER A 373 -2.85 -13.37 11.84
C SER A 373 -3.69 -14.34 12.64
N PHE A 374 -3.27 -15.59 12.69
CA PHE A 374 -3.98 -16.64 13.41
C PHE A 374 -3.37 -16.82 14.80
N SER A 375 -4.16 -16.64 15.85
CA SER A 375 -3.74 -16.81 17.24
C SER A 375 -3.99 -18.23 17.74
N CYS A 376 -2.99 -18.87 18.35
CA CYS A 376 -3.18 -20.13 19.09
C CYS A 376 -3.35 -19.82 20.58
N LYS A 377 -4.25 -20.54 21.27
CA LYS A 377 -4.39 -20.44 22.72
C LYS A 377 -3.19 -21.13 23.39
N GLU A 378 -2.42 -20.40 24.19
CA GLU A 378 -1.28 -20.96 24.91
C GLU A 378 -1.73 -22.10 25.84
N GLY A 379 -0.99 -23.21 25.84
CA GLY A 379 -1.28 -24.38 26.68
C GLY A 379 -2.42 -25.28 26.18
N VAL A 380 -3.04 -24.97 25.04
CA VAL A 380 -4.04 -25.84 24.37
C VAL A 380 -3.35 -26.68 23.30
N LEU A 381 -3.69 -27.97 23.23
CA LEU A 381 -3.19 -28.85 22.16
C LEU A 381 -3.83 -28.43 20.83
N ASN A 382 -3.00 -27.96 19.90
CA ASN A 382 -3.46 -27.59 18.57
C ASN A 382 -3.93 -28.84 17.81
N ARG A 383 -5.05 -28.71 17.09
CA ARG A 383 -5.66 -29.78 16.30
C ARG A 383 -6.20 -29.21 15.00
N SER A 384 -6.40 -30.06 14.01
CA SER A 384 -6.98 -29.68 12.72
C SER A 384 -7.93 -30.77 12.23
N ILE A 385 -8.73 -30.46 11.22
CA ILE A 385 -9.55 -31.47 10.55
C ILE A 385 -8.87 -31.94 9.26
N TYR A 386 -8.97 -33.24 8.98
CA TYR A 386 -8.38 -33.90 7.81
C TYR A 386 -9.43 -34.58 6.95
N LEU A 387 -9.25 -34.50 5.63
CA LEU A 387 -10.02 -35.19 4.60
C LEU A 387 -9.07 -35.90 3.64
N CYS A 388 -9.39 -37.15 3.28
CA CYS A 388 -8.73 -37.87 2.19
C CYS A 388 -9.71 -38.78 1.44
N ASN A 389 -9.63 -38.75 0.12
CA ASN A 389 -10.36 -39.65 -0.77
C ASN A 389 -9.36 -40.65 -1.36
N PRO A 390 -9.38 -41.93 -0.93
CA PRO A 390 -8.48 -42.93 -1.48
C PRO A 390 -8.66 -43.17 -2.99
N THR A 391 -9.91 -43.12 -3.47
CA THR A 391 -10.28 -43.39 -4.86
C THR A 391 -11.30 -42.39 -5.39
N HIS A 392 -11.52 -42.39 -6.71
CA HIS A 392 -12.55 -41.57 -7.37
C HIS A 392 -14.00 -41.84 -6.96
N GLU A 393 -14.27 -42.90 -6.17
CA GLU A 393 -15.60 -43.20 -5.64
C GLU A 393 -15.84 -42.58 -4.26
N ASP A 394 -14.81 -42.00 -3.66
CA ASP A 394 -14.82 -41.49 -2.29
C ASP A 394 -15.03 -39.98 -2.28
N GLU A 395 -15.86 -39.46 -1.39
CA GLU A 395 -16.10 -38.01 -1.23
C GLU A 395 -16.36 -37.70 0.25
N GLY A 396 -15.35 -37.18 0.94
CA GLY A 396 -15.41 -36.81 2.35
C GLY A 396 -15.78 -35.35 2.59
N ALA A 397 -16.46 -35.08 3.71
CA ALA A 397 -16.74 -33.73 4.17
C ALA A 397 -16.68 -33.59 5.70
N TRP A 398 -16.39 -32.36 6.15
CA TRP A 398 -16.66 -31.90 7.51
C TRP A 398 -17.76 -30.83 7.45
N THR A 399 -18.83 -31.04 8.20
CA THR A 399 -19.99 -30.13 8.24
C THR A 399 -20.17 -29.59 9.64
N TYR A 400 -20.42 -28.28 9.73
CA TYR A 400 -20.74 -27.63 11.00
C TYR A 400 -22.07 -28.19 11.53
N ASP A 401 -22.06 -28.72 12.75
CA ASP A 401 -23.22 -29.32 13.42
C ASP A 401 -24.09 -28.24 14.09
N GLY A 402 -24.60 -27.33 13.27
CA GLY A 402 -25.45 -26.24 13.69
C GLY A 402 -25.70 -25.24 12.57
N GLU A 403 -26.47 -24.21 12.92
CA GLU A 403 -26.68 -23.03 12.08
C GLU A 403 -26.06 -21.84 12.82
N PHE A 404 -25.49 -20.88 12.08
CA PHE A 404 -25.04 -19.60 12.63
C PHE A 404 -25.86 -18.46 12.03
N ALA A 405 -26.06 -17.40 12.81
CA ALA A 405 -26.85 -16.25 12.38
C ALA A 405 -26.10 -15.45 11.31
N VAL A 406 -26.85 -14.95 10.33
CA VAL A 406 -26.37 -14.01 9.30
C VAL A 406 -27.41 -12.93 9.09
N ASP A 407 -26.97 -11.78 8.62
CA ASP A 407 -27.82 -10.65 8.28
C ASP A 407 -27.97 -10.57 6.76
N GLY A 408 -29.19 -10.77 6.26
CA GLY A 408 -29.47 -10.73 4.83
C GLY A 408 -29.03 -9.42 4.18
N GLY A 409 -28.39 -9.51 3.01
CA GLY A 409 -27.85 -8.37 2.27
C GLY A 409 -26.48 -7.87 2.76
N THR A 410 -25.90 -8.47 3.80
CA THR A 410 -24.60 -8.08 4.37
C THR A 410 -23.43 -8.82 3.71
N GLY A 411 -22.31 -8.11 3.50
CA GLY A 411 -21.05 -8.67 3.04
C GLY A 411 -20.25 -9.36 4.16
N TYR A 412 -19.61 -10.48 3.81
CA TYR A 412 -18.78 -11.31 4.68
C TYR A 412 -17.47 -11.71 4.01
N THR A 413 -16.45 -12.00 4.83
CA THR A 413 -15.15 -12.53 4.38
C THR A 413 -14.85 -13.85 5.06
N LEU A 414 -14.66 -14.91 4.27
CA LEU A 414 -14.27 -16.22 4.74
C LEU A 414 -12.75 -16.30 4.89
N THR A 415 -12.28 -16.70 6.06
CA THR A 415 -10.85 -16.97 6.31
C THR A 415 -10.63 -18.36 6.91
N PHE A 416 -9.65 -19.09 6.40
CA PHE A 416 -9.16 -20.32 7.03
C PHE A 416 -7.72 -20.63 6.60
N ALA A 417 -7.02 -21.43 7.40
CA ALA A 417 -5.75 -22.04 7.07
C ALA A 417 -5.97 -23.45 6.50
N ALA A 418 -5.16 -23.82 5.51
CA ALA A 418 -5.19 -25.16 4.95
C ALA A 418 -3.79 -25.63 4.54
N LYS A 419 -3.58 -26.93 4.66
CA LYS A 419 -2.38 -27.63 4.23
C LYS A 419 -2.70 -28.54 3.05
N ILE A 420 -2.04 -28.29 1.93
CA ILE A 420 -2.15 -29.07 0.69
C ILE A 420 -0.73 -29.41 0.25
N ASP A 421 -0.38 -30.69 0.29
CA ASP A 421 0.94 -31.22 -0.05
C ASP A 421 1.11 -31.37 -1.58
N GLY A 422 0.76 -30.32 -2.31
CA GLY A 422 0.79 -30.28 -3.77
C GLY A 422 -0.28 -29.37 -4.34
N LYS A 423 -0.75 -29.71 -5.54
CA LYS A 423 -1.86 -29.02 -6.22
C LYS A 423 -2.96 -30.04 -6.46
N LEU A 424 -4.16 -29.73 -5.98
CA LEU A 424 -5.37 -30.49 -6.29
C LEU A 424 -5.80 -30.17 -7.73
N LYS A 425 -6.62 -31.02 -8.37
CA LYS A 425 -7.08 -30.82 -9.75
C LYS A 425 -8.00 -29.59 -9.86
N LYS A 426 -8.92 -29.43 -8.92
CA LYS A 426 -9.83 -28.29 -8.75
C LYS A 426 -9.61 -27.61 -7.41
N GLY A 427 -9.60 -28.35 -6.30
CA GLY A 427 -9.40 -27.80 -4.96
C GLY A 427 -10.39 -28.30 -3.90
N LEU A 428 -10.12 -27.92 -2.65
CA LEU A 428 -11.04 -28.08 -1.53
C LEU A 428 -12.26 -27.17 -1.74
N LYS A 429 -13.47 -27.73 -1.67
CA LYS A 429 -14.72 -26.99 -1.84
C LYS A 429 -15.27 -26.56 -0.48
N THR A 430 -15.43 -25.25 -0.28
CA THR A 430 -16.17 -24.69 0.86
C THR A 430 -17.57 -24.27 0.41
N VAL A 431 -18.59 -24.67 1.16
CA VAL A 431 -20.00 -24.39 0.85
C VAL A 431 -20.67 -23.72 2.04
N ILE A 432 -21.34 -22.59 1.79
CA ILE A 432 -22.21 -21.91 2.75
C ILE A 432 -23.63 -21.92 2.19
N VAL A 433 -24.58 -22.52 2.91
CA VAL A 433 -26.00 -22.58 2.53
C VAL A 433 -26.78 -21.58 3.38
N PHE A 434 -27.53 -20.67 2.75
CA PHE A 434 -28.28 -19.64 3.43
C PHE A 434 -29.75 -20.00 3.56
N LYS A 435 -30.34 -19.73 4.73
CA LYS A 435 -31.73 -20.04 5.06
C LYS A 435 -32.50 -18.82 5.57
N ASP A 436 -33.79 -18.77 5.25
CA ASP A 436 -34.73 -17.80 5.81
C ASP A 436 -35.21 -18.18 7.22
N GLU A 437 -36.11 -17.37 7.79
CA GLU A 437 -36.68 -17.57 9.14
C GLU A 437 -37.43 -18.89 9.27
N ASP A 438 -38.03 -19.36 8.18
CA ASP A 438 -38.77 -20.62 8.10
C ASP A 438 -37.85 -21.84 7.85
N GLY A 439 -36.54 -21.61 7.64
CA GLY A 439 -35.55 -22.64 7.38
C GLY A 439 -35.45 -23.08 5.92
N HIS A 440 -36.11 -22.39 4.98
CA HIS A 440 -35.97 -22.68 3.55
C HIS A 440 -34.66 -22.13 3.00
N VAL A 441 -34.03 -22.88 2.10
CA VAL A 441 -32.80 -22.44 1.42
C VAL A 441 -33.13 -21.29 0.48
N VAL A 442 -32.49 -20.13 0.69
CA VAL A 442 -32.65 -18.91 -0.11
C VAL A 442 -31.45 -18.61 -0.99
N GLY A 443 -30.33 -19.33 -0.81
CA GLY A 443 -29.15 -19.21 -1.65
C GLY A 443 -27.97 -20.04 -1.15
N GLN A 444 -26.87 -20.00 -1.89
CA GLN A 444 -25.65 -20.72 -1.57
C GLN A 444 -24.42 -19.96 -2.08
N PHE A 445 -23.33 -20.01 -1.32
CA PHE A 445 -21.99 -19.57 -1.73
C PHE A 445 -21.07 -20.79 -1.83
N GLU A 446 -20.26 -20.85 -2.89
CA GLU A 446 -19.25 -21.90 -3.11
C GLU A 446 -17.89 -21.27 -3.40
N TYR A 447 -16.83 -21.82 -2.79
CA TYR A 447 -15.45 -21.42 -3.03
C TYR A 447 -14.54 -22.64 -3.18
N LEU A 448 -13.55 -22.56 -4.08
CA LEU A 448 -12.56 -23.61 -4.30
C LEU A 448 -11.17 -23.13 -3.86
N PHE A 449 -10.64 -23.72 -2.80
CA PHE A 449 -9.29 -23.44 -2.31
C PHE A 449 -8.29 -24.45 -2.86
N ASN A 450 -7.24 -23.94 -3.52
CA ASN A 450 -6.21 -24.80 -4.14
C ASN A 450 -4.82 -24.14 -4.08
N ARG A 451 -4.45 -23.58 -2.92
CA ARG A 451 -3.11 -22.99 -2.72
C ARG A 451 -2.18 -24.04 -2.12
N LYS A 452 -1.13 -24.38 -2.87
CA LYS A 452 -0.06 -25.31 -2.47
C LYS A 452 0.66 -24.78 -1.23
N SER A 453 0.88 -25.62 -0.23
CA SER A 453 1.63 -25.25 0.98
C SER A 453 3.13 -25.18 0.70
N SER A 454 3.79 -24.08 1.03
CA SER A 454 5.26 -24.02 1.10
C SER A 454 5.69 -22.94 2.08
N LEU A 455 7.00 -22.87 2.37
CA LEU A 455 7.55 -21.70 3.07
C LEU A 455 7.24 -20.45 2.25
N ALA A 456 6.60 -19.47 2.89
CA ALA A 456 6.27 -18.20 2.26
C ALA A 456 7.53 -17.37 2.02
N ASN A 457 7.59 -16.60 0.94
CA ASN A 457 8.70 -15.69 0.64
C ASN A 457 9.13 -14.81 1.83
N SER A 458 8.16 -14.37 2.62
CA SER A 458 8.39 -13.52 3.79
C SER A 458 9.32 -14.13 4.83
N CYS A 459 9.50 -15.47 4.86
CA CYS A 459 10.32 -16.16 5.84
C CYS A 459 11.78 -15.71 5.86
N PHE A 460 12.32 -15.28 4.71
CA PHE A 460 13.73 -14.91 4.61
C PHE A 460 13.99 -13.43 4.29
N LEU A 461 12.95 -12.66 3.92
CA LEU A 461 13.11 -11.25 3.57
C LEU A 461 13.67 -10.39 4.71
N LEU A 462 13.27 -10.67 5.96
CA LEU A 462 13.79 -9.95 7.13
C LEU A 462 15.13 -10.53 7.59
N THR A 463 15.26 -11.86 7.63
CA THR A 463 16.48 -12.52 8.13
C THR A 463 17.68 -12.25 7.22
N MET A 464 17.50 -12.19 5.90
CA MET A 464 18.61 -11.87 4.97
C MET A 464 19.25 -10.52 5.26
N GLN A 465 18.43 -9.52 5.60
CA GLN A 465 18.93 -8.19 5.93
C GLN A 465 19.68 -8.21 7.26
N CYS A 466 19.11 -8.89 8.26
CA CYS A 466 19.72 -9.03 9.58
C CYS A 466 21.05 -9.80 9.52
N ASP A 467 21.12 -10.85 8.72
CA ASP A 467 22.33 -11.64 8.47
C ASP A 467 23.40 -10.79 7.77
N ALA A 468 23.04 -10.04 6.73
CA ALA A 468 23.97 -9.14 6.07
C ALA A 468 24.52 -8.05 7.00
N ILE A 469 23.69 -7.51 7.90
CA ILE A 469 24.13 -6.54 8.92
C ILE A 469 25.06 -7.22 9.95
N GLN A 470 24.76 -8.45 10.39
CA GLN A 470 25.65 -9.19 11.29
C GLN A 470 26.98 -9.50 10.63
N TYR A 471 27.00 -9.87 9.35
CA TYR A 471 28.25 -10.01 8.60
C TYR A 471 29.02 -8.70 8.58
N ALA A 472 28.38 -7.59 8.21
CA ALA A 472 29.02 -6.27 8.17
C ALA A 472 29.61 -5.85 9.53
N PHE A 473 29.04 -6.32 10.65
CA PHE A 473 29.50 -5.98 12.00
C PHE A 473 30.56 -6.94 12.55
N THR A 474 30.55 -8.20 12.14
CA THR A 474 31.37 -9.27 12.74
C THR A 474 32.43 -9.84 11.81
N GLU A 475 32.29 -9.62 10.50
CA GLU A 475 33.06 -10.25 9.42
C GLU A 475 32.94 -11.80 9.38
N ASP A 476 32.01 -12.38 10.14
CA ASP A 476 31.75 -13.82 10.13
C ASP A 476 31.02 -14.22 8.84
N ARG A 477 31.77 -14.93 7.97
CA ARG A 477 31.30 -15.36 6.64
C ARG A 477 30.08 -16.27 6.70
N THR A 478 29.77 -16.89 7.84
CA THR A 478 28.56 -17.71 8.01
C THR A 478 27.31 -16.87 7.73
N TYR A 479 27.22 -15.65 8.26
CA TYR A 479 26.07 -14.78 8.02
C TYR A 479 25.96 -14.33 6.56
N ALA A 480 27.10 -14.05 5.90
CA ALA A 480 27.08 -13.71 4.49
C ALA A 480 26.63 -14.90 3.60
N LEU A 481 26.99 -16.14 3.97
CA LEU A 481 26.51 -17.35 3.29
C LEU A 481 24.99 -17.51 3.47
N LYS A 482 24.46 -17.28 4.67
CA LYS A 482 23.02 -17.31 4.94
C LYS A 482 22.29 -16.30 4.05
N ALA A 483 22.71 -15.04 4.09
CA ALA A 483 22.14 -13.98 3.27
C ALA A 483 22.17 -14.30 1.75
N LYS A 484 23.25 -14.92 1.24
CA LYS A 484 23.33 -15.40 -0.16
C LYS A 484 22.19 -16.37 -0.49
N HIS A 485 22.04 -17.43 0.31
CA HIS A 485 21.04 -18.47 0.06
C HIS A 485 19.61 -17.93 0.20
N GLU A 486 19.39 -17.05 1.17
CA GLU A 486 18.11 -16.38 1.37
C GLU A 486 17.73 -15.44 0.21
N ILE A 487 18.69 -14.70 -0.36
CA ILE A 487 18.47 -13.90 -1.59
C ILE A 487 18.00 -14.82 -2.73
N LEU A 488 18.71 -15.93 -2.98
CA LEU A 488 18.39 -16.84 -4.08
C LEU A 488 17.00 -17.48 -3.91
N PHE A 489 16.65 -17.87 -2.69
CA PHE A 489 15.32 -18.39 -2.36
C PHE A 489 14.24 -17.34 -2.63
N THR A 490 14.43 -16.14 -2.09
CA THR A 490 13.48 -15.03 -2.15
C THR A 490 13.19 -14.62 -3.60
N MET A 491 14.25 -14.47 -4.40
CA MET A 491 14.11 -14.12 -5.82
C MET A 491 13.39 -15.23 -6.61
N ASN A 492 13.66 -16.50 -6.32
CA ASN A 492 13.01 -17.61 -6.99
C ASN A 492 11.50 -17.67 -6.70
N ASP A 493 11.08 -17.48 -5.45
CA ASP A 493 9.66 -17.49 -5.09
C ASP A 493 8.92 -16.30 -5.74
N PHE A 494 9.47 -15.09 -5.63
CA PHE A 494 8.81 -13.90 -6.16
C PHE A 494 8.73 -13.89 -7.69
N CYS A 495 9.74 -14.41 -8.40
CA CYS A 495 9.71 -14.47 -9.87
C CYS A 495 8.54 -15.32 -10.40
N GLN A 496 8.09 -16.35 -9.68
CA GLN A 496 6.90 -17.12 -10.06
C GLN A 496 5.62 -16.29 -9.95
N GLY A 497 5.51 -15.43 -8.94
CA GLY A 497 4.39 -14.49 -8.82
C GLY A 497 4.43 -13.40 -9.89
N ALA A 498 5.62 -12.90 -10.21
CA ALA A 498 5.83 -11.95 -11.31
C ALA A 498 5.45 -12.57 -12.67
N GLU A 499 5.81 -13.83 -12.91
CA GLU A 499 5.38 -14.58 -14.10
C GLU A 499 3.85 -14.63 -14.21
N HIS A 500 3.15 -14.95 -13.12
CA HIS A 500 1.69 -14.97 -13.10
C HIS A 500 1.08 -13.62 -13.50
N TRP A 501 1.62 -12.51 -12.99
CA TRP A 501 1.19 -11.17 -13.37
C TRP A 501 1.42 -10.87 -14.84
N LEU A 502 2.64 -11.11 -15.34
CA LEU A 502 3.02 -10.80 -16.71
C LEU A 502 2.20 -11.61 -17.73
N VAL A 503 1.70 -12.79 -17.36
CA VAL A 503 0.91 -13.65 -18.25
C VAL A 503 -0.60 -13.41 -18.11
N THR A 504 -1.10 -13.17 -16.90
CA THR A 504 -2.56 -13.18 -16.62
C THR A 504 -3.14 -11.81 -16.25
N ASN A 505 -2.29 -10.80 -16.02
CA ASN A 505 -2.68 -9.52 -15.45
C ASN A 505 -3.42 -9.63 -14.10
N SER A 506 -3.05 -10.63 -13.28
CA SER A 506 -3.66 -10.84 -11.98
C SER A 506 -2.66 -11.38 -10.97
N ARG A 507 -2.95 -11.15 -9.68
CA ARG A 507 -2.19 -11.75 -8.58
C ARG A 507 -2.41 -13.26 -8.58
N PRO A 508 -1.36 -14.08 -8.37
CA PRO A 508 -1.54 -15.52 -8.22
C PRO A 508 -2.46 -15.80 -7.03
N GLN A 509 -3.60 -16.43 -7.30
CA GLN A 509 -4.57 -16.84 -6.27
C GLN A 509 -5.00 -15.69 -5.34
N GLY A 510 -5.07 -14.46 -5.90
CA GLY A 510 -5.43 -13.24 -5.18
C GLY A 510 -4.42 -12.76 -4.12
N SER A 511 -3.25 -13.40 -3.99
CA SER A 511 -2.28 -13.09 -2.92
C SER A 511 -1.54 -11.78 -3.18
N ASP A 512 -1.66 -10.82 -2.26
CA ASP A 512 -1.00 -9.51 -2.37
C ASP A 512 0.52 -9.58 -2.13
N SER A 513 1.04 -10.69 -1.58
CA SER A 513 2.49 -10.89 -1.40
C SER A 513 3.30 -10.88 -2.69
N TYR A 514 2.64 -10.94 -3.85
CA TYR A 514 3.26 -10.87 -5.19
C TYR A 514 2.85 -9.62 -5.98
N GLY A 515 2.36 -8.57 -5.30
CA GLY A 515 2.00 -7.29 -5.91
C GLY A 515 3.20 -6.47 -6.41
N ALA A 516 2.93 -5.43 -7.20
CA ALA A 516 3.97 -4.58 -7.78
C ALA A 516 4.78 -3.81 -6.73
N VAL A 517 4.07 -3.27 -5.73
CA VAL A 517 4.65 -2.62 -4.54
C VAL A 517 5.62 -3.56 -3.83
N GLN A 518 5.18 -4.78 -3.51
CA GLN A 518 6.00 -5.77 -2.82
C GLN A 518 7.26 -6.14 -3.61
N GLY A 519 7.16 -6.22 -4.94
CA GLY A 519 8.32 -6.50 -5.81
C GLY A 519 9.38 -5.39 -5.76
N GLY A 520 8.96 -4.13 -5.79
CA GLY A 520 9.85 -2.99 -5.65
C GLY A 520 10.56 -2.96 -4.29
N ARG A 521 9.80 -3.18 -3.21
CA ARG A 521 10.34 -3.22 -1.84
C ARG A 521 11.32 -4.37 -1.63
N LEU A 522 10.97 -5.56 -2.13
CA LEU A 522 11.85 -6.73 -2.12
C LEU A 522 13.18 -6.43 -2.81
N LEU A 523 13.15 -5.81 -3.99
CA LEU A 523 14.37 -5.45 -4.71
C LEU A 523 15.23 -4.45 -3.94
N CYS A 524 14.63 -3.47 -3.26
CA CYS A 524 15.39 -2.59 -2.38
C CYS A 524 16.07 -3.38 -1.24
N SER A 525 15.34 -4.28 -0.57
CA SER A 525 15.90 -5.13 0.50
C SER A 525 17.04 -6.02 -0.02
N VAL A 526 16.86 -6.66 -1.18
CA VAL A 526 17.90 -7.49 -1.83
C VAL A 526 19.12 -6.65 -2.19
N ALA A 527 18.93 -5.44 -2.74
CA ALA A 527 20.05 -4.57 -3.11
C ALA A 527 20.90 -4.16 -1.90
N VAL A 528 20.25 -3.76 -0.80
CA VAL A 528 20.95 -3.37 0.43
C VAL A 528 21.67 -4.56 1.04
N THR A 529 21.02 -5.72 1.14
CA THR A 529 21.62 -6.98 1.60
C THR A 529 22.85 -7.35 0.77
N TYR A 530 22.73 -7.36 -0.56
CA TYR A 530 23.85 -7.66 -1.46
C TYR A 530 25.00 -6.68 -1.29
N SER A 531 24.70 -5.38 -1.13
CA SER A 531 25.71 -4.33 -0.94
C SER A 531 26.59 -4.54 0.30
N LEU A 532 26.05 -5.16 1.34
CA LEU A 532 26.75 -5.45 2.60
C LEU A 532 27.60 -6.72 2.52
N ILE A 533 27.26 -7.68 1.65
CA ILE A 533 27.95 -8.98 1.57
C ILE A 533 28.85 -9.14 0.34
N LYS A 534 28.82 -8.22 -0.64
CA LYS A 534 29.53 -8.37 -1.92
C LYS A 534 31.04 -8.61 -1.77
N GLU A 535 31.70 -7.98 -0.80
CA GLU A 535 33.14 -8.17 -0.53
C GLU A 535 33.49 -9.59 -0.06
N ALA A 536 32.50 -10.35 0.44
CA ALA A 536 32.70 -11.73 0.84
C ALA A 536 32.93 -12.68 -0.35
N GLY A 537 32.61 -12.26 -1.58
CA GLY A 537 32.90 -13.00 -2.82
C GLY A 537 32.30 -14.41 -2.85
N LEU A 538 31.04 -14.55 -2.40
CA LEU A 538 30.43 -15.87 -2.12
C LEU A 538 29.66 -16.50 -3.28
N PHE A 539 29.30 -15.72 -4.30
CA PHE A 539 28.57 -16.22 -5.46
C PHE A 539 29.55 -16.89 -6.43
N THR A 540 29.27 -18.14 -6.79
CA THR A 540 29.88 -18.77 -7.97
C THR A 540 29.45 -18.07 -9.25
N ILE A 541 30.13 -18.34 -10.37
CA ILE A 541 29.79 -17.75 -11.67
C ILE A 541 28.36 -18.15 -12.06
N GLU A 542 28.01 -19.43 -11.85
CA GLU A 542 26.71 -20.00 -12.15
C GLU A 542 25.61 -19.39 -11.29
N GLU A 543 25.84 -19.24 -9.97
CA GLU A 543 24.90 -18.58 -9.07
C GLU A 543 24.73 -17.09 -9.43
N LYS A 544 25.80 -16.39 -9.82
CA LYS A 544 25.74 -14.99 -10.24
C LYS A 544 24.94 -14.84 -11.53
N HIS A 545 25.16 -15.70 -12.53
CA HIS A 545 24.37 -15.72 -13.76
C HIS A 545 22.89 -16.00 -13.47
N ARG A 546 22.57 -16.96 -12.60
CA ARG A 546 21.19 -17.25 -12.20
C ARG A 546 20.55 -16.05 -11.49
N LEU A 547 21.27 -15.41 -10.57
CA LEU A 547 20.81 -14.19 -9.90
C LEU A 547 20.51 -13.10 -10.93
N TYR A 548 21.41 -12.89 -11.91
CA TYR A 548 21.24 -11.84 -12.91
C TYR A 548 20.05 -12.09 -13.80
N ALA A 549 19.84 -13.33 -14.24
CA ALA A 549 18.68 -13.69 -15.03
C ALA A 549 17.37 -13.50 -14.23
N MET A 550 17.33 -13.84 -12.93
CA MET A 550 16.17 -13.55 -12.07
C MET A 550 15.94 -12.05 -11.88
N VAL A 551 17.00 -11.26 -11.68
CA VAL A 551 16.92 -9.79 -11.59
C VAL A 551 16.37 -9.23 -12.89
N GLU A 552 16.88 -9.63 -14.04
CA GLU A 552 16.39 -9.18 -15.35
C GLU A 552 14.91 -9.51 -15.56
N TYR A 553 14.50 -10.74 -15.21
CA TYR A 553 13.10 -11.15 -15.30
C TYR A 553 12.21 -10.26 -14.42
N LEU A 554 12.65 -9.96 -13.21
CA LEU A 554 11.91 -9.09 -12.29
C LEU A 554 11.94 -7.62 -12.74
N LEU A 555 13.03 -7.13 -13.35
CA LEU A 555 13.09 -5.80 -13.93
C LEU A 555 12.07 -5.63 -15.06
N ARG A 556 11.79 -6.68 -15.87
CA ARG A 556 10.73 -6.66 -16.89
C ARG A 556 9.31 -6.58 -16.29
N TYR A 557 9.15 -6.94 -15.01
CA TYR A 557 7.93 -6.73 -14.23
C TYR A 557 7.88 -5.33 -13.59
N MET A 558 9.03 -4.79 -13.17
CA MET A 558 9.14 -3.48 -12.51
C MET A 558 9.21 -2.29 -13.47
N LEU A 559 9.82 -2.45 -14.65
CA LEU A 559 10.11 -1.39 -15.61
C LEU A 559 10.39 -1.97 -17.00
N ASP A 560 10.93 -1.17 -17.92
CA ASP A 560 11.44 -1.58 -19.22
C ASP A 560 12.59 -0.66 -19.69
N LEU A 561 13.22 -1.01 -20.82
CA LEU A 561 14.34 -0.27 -21.41
C LEU A 561 13.94 0.91 -22.30
N ARG A 562 12.64 1.21 -22.49
CA ARG A 562 12.23 2.41 -23.25
C ARG A 562 12.73 3.64 -22.51
N ASP A 563 13.51 4.48 -23.20
CA ASP A 563 14.31 5.52 -22.57
C ASP A 563 13.44 6.69 -22.07
N ARG A 564 13.12 6.68 -20.78
CA ARG A 564 12.32 7.72 -20.12
C ARG A 564 13.10 9.01 -19.95
N THR A 565 14.42 8.95 -20.09
CA THR A 565 15.28 10.13 -20.01
C THR A 565 15.26 10.95 -21.29
N GLU A 566 14.56 10.51 -22.33
CA GLU A 566 14.26 11.29 -23.54
C GLU A 566 12.94 12.07 -23.42
N LEU A 567 12.08 11.72 -22.46
CA LEU A 567 10.80 12.35 -22.19
C LEU A 567 10.93 13.62 -21.33
N SER A 568 9.93 14.49 -21.36
CA SER A 568 9.77 15.55 -20.35
C SER A 568 9.50 14.94 -18.96
N PRO A 569 9.75 15.67 -17.85
CA PRO A 569 9.37 15.21 -16.51
C PRO A 569 7.89 14.80 -16.40
N GLN A 570 6.98 15.57 -17.00
CA GLN A 570 5.55 15.29 -17.00
C GLN A 570 5.23 13.96 -17.67
N GLU A 571 5.78 13.70 -18.85
CA GLU A 571 5.60 12.45 -19.60
C GLU A 571 6.26 11.26 -18.88
N ALA A 572 7.44 11.46 -18.29
CA ALA A 572 8.16 10.39 -17.60
C ALA A 572 7.39 9.86 -16.38
N GLN A 573 6.82 10.74 -15.55
CA GLN A 573 6.02 10.32 -14.40
C GLN A 573 4.55 10.01 -14.74
N TYR A 574 4.13 10.18 -15.99
CA TYR A 574 2.73 10.04 -16.36
C TYR A 574 2.15 8.67 -15.95
N GLY A 575 0.97 8.70 -15.33
CA GLY A 575 0.28 7.51 -14.83
C GLY A 575 0.97 6.83 -13.63
N SER A 576 1.88 7.52 -12.95
CA SER A 576 2.56 6.99 -11.77
C SER A 576 1.84 7.35 -10.46
N GLY A 577 1.80 6.40 -9.53
CA GLY A 577 1.44 6.63 -8.13
C GLY A 577 2.46 5.97 -7.20
N ASN A 578 2.07 5.72 -5.95
CA ASN A 578 2.87 4.98 -4.97
C ASN A 578 3.42 3.62 -5.48
N TRP A 579 2.68 2.90 -6.33
CA TRP A 579 3.15 1.62 -6.89
C TRP A 579 4.41 1.80 -7.72
N GLN A 580 4.39 2.75 -8.65
CA GLN A 580 5.52 3.03 -9.51
C GLN A 580 6.69 3.65 -8.74
N THR A 581 6.43 4.36 -7.64
CA THR A 581 7.47 4.81 -6.71
C THR A 581 8.26 3.63 -6.14
N ASP A 582 7.59 2.61 -5.58
CA ASP A 582 8.26 1.42 -5.06
C ASP A 582 8.94 0.60 -6.20
N MET A 583 8.29 0.43 -7.36
CA MET A 583 8.84 -0.33 -8.51
C MET A 583 10.12 0.32 -9.07
N CYS A 584 10.09 1.64 -9.31
CA CYS A 584 11.24 2.37 -9.81
C CYS A 584 12.36 2.44 -8.76
N ALA A 585 12.04 2.60 -7.48
CA ALA A 585 13.06 2.57 -6.44
C ALA A 585 13.75 1.20 -6.36
N GLY A 586 13.00 0.10 -6.40
CA GLY A 586 13.55 -1.25 -6.46
C GLY A 586 14.51 -1.44 -7.64
N THR A 587 14.09 -1.00 -8.82
CA THR A 587 14.93 -1.02 -10.03
C THR A 587 16.21 -0.21 -9.83
N ALA A 588 16.11 1.02 -9.34
CA ALA A 588 17.26 1.90 -9.17
C ALA A 588 18.26 1.36 -8.13
N TYR A 589 17.77 0.88 -6.98
CA TYR A 589 18.61 0.27 -5.93
C TYR A 589 19.43 -0.90 -6.48
N MET A 590 18.80 -1.82 -7.20
CA MET A 590 19.49 -2.96 -7.79
C MET A 590 20.56 -2.53 -8.81
N MET A 591 20.25 -1.54 -9.64
CA MET A 591 21.19 -1.08 -10.67
C MET A 591 22.34 -0.23 -10.11
N LEU A 592 22.19 0.34 -8.92
CA LEU A 592 23.28 1.00 -8.20
C LEU A 592 24.25 -0.02 -7.60
N VAL A 593 23.77 -1.19 -7.16
CA VAL A 593 24.62 -2.19 -6.48
C VAL A 593 25.27 -3.21 -7.41
N LEU A 594 24.64 -3.55 -8.54
CA LEU A 594 25.18 -4.50 -9.52
C LEU A 594 25.99 -3.75 -10.58
N ASP A 595 27.28 -3.52 -10.29
CA ASP A 595 28.20 -2.70 -11.09
C ASP A 595 28.57 -3.30 -12.46
N ASP A 596 28.44 -4.61 -12.63
CA ASP A 596 28.66 -5.33 -13.89
C ASP A 596 27.39 -5.88 -14.55
N PHE A 597 26.20 -5.41 -14.15
CA PHE A 597 24.94 -5.83 -14.77
C PHE A 597 24.75 -5.26 -16.19
N PRO A 598 24.27 -6.05 -17.16
CA PRO A 598 24.02 -5.58 -18.53
C PRO A 598 23.07 -4.38 -18.58
N ASN A 599 23.43 -3.36 -19.37
CA ASN A 599 22.63 -2.15 -19.55
C ASN A 599 22.25 -1.42 -18.25
N ARG A 600 22.97 -1.62 -17.13
CA ARG A 600 22.57 -1.10 -15.81
C ARG A 600 22.26 0.39 -15.78
N LYS A 601 23.03 1.22 -16.51
CA LYS A 601 22.82 2.67 -16.53
C LYS A 601 21.49 3.04 -17.22
N ALA A 602 21.02 2.26 -18.18
CA ALA A 602 19.72 2.47 -18.83
C ALA A 602 18.57 2.23 -17.85
N TRP A 603 18.58 1.08 -17.19
CA TRP A 603 17.61 0.75 -16.15
C TRP A 603 17.62 1.78 -15.01
N LEU A 604 18.81 2.11 -14.49
CA LEU A 604 19.00 3.09 -13.41
C LEU A 604 18.39 4.45 -13.78
N TYR A 605 18.81 5.04 -14.89
CA TYR A 605 18.40 6.39 -15.22
C TYR A 605 16.93 6.47 -15.67
N ASN A 606 16.37 5.41 -16.24
CA ASN A 606 14.92 5.32 -16.48
C ASN A 606 14.13 5.41 -15.17
N ALA A 607 14.50 4.59 -14.18
CA ALA A 607 13.85 4.58 -12.88
C ALA A 607 14.05 5.90 -12.12
N HIS A 608 15.28 6.39 -12.09
CA HIS A 608 15.66 7.64 -11.44
C HIS A 608 14.91 8.84 -12.02
N MET A 609 14.74 8.92 -13.35
CA MET A 609 13.97 9.98 -14.01
C MET A 609 12.51 10.00 -13.55
N VAL A 610 11.87 8.85 -13.41
CA VAL A 610 10.48 8.74 -12.92
C VAL A 610 10.40 9.25 -11.48
N LEU A 611 11.24 8.73 -10.59
CA LEU A 611 11.24 9.09 -9.16
C LEU A 611 11.48 10.58 -8.93
N HIS A 612 12.48 11.15 -9.62
CA HIS A 612 12.77 12.58 -9.52
C HIS A 612 11.61 13.43 -10.04
N SER A 613 11.01 13.03 -11.17
CA SER A 613 9.86 13.73 -11.74
C SER A 613 8.63 13.66 -10.83
N GLN A 614 8.38 12.53 -10.16
CA GLN A 614 7.32 12.40 -9.15
C GLN A 614 7.53 13.39 -7.99
N LEU A 615 8.75 13.49 -7.44
CA LEU A 615 9.03 14.43 -6.34
C LEU A 615 8.76 15.88 -6.72
N ILE A 616 9.06 16.28 -7.97
CA ILE A 616 8.89 17.66 -8.42
C ILE A 616 7.45 17.98 -8.81
N LEU A 617 6.72 17.01 -9.38
CA LEU A 617 5.43 17.27 -10.02
C LEU A 617 4.21 16.71 -9.29
N THR A 618 4.39 15.67 -8.47
CA THR A 618 3.30 14.96 -7.79
C THR A 618 3.13 15.42 -6.34
N VAL A 619 4.23 15.83 -5.68
CA VAL A 619 4.15 16.39 -4.31
C VAL A 619 3.41 17.73 -4.37
N ASN A 620 2.34 17.85 -3.57
CA ASN A 620 1.52 19.05 -3.54
C ASN A 620 2.27 20.26 -2.99
N LEU A 621 1.75 21.46 -3.24
CA LEU A 621 2.37 22.72 -2.76
C LEU A 621 2.42 22.84 -1.24
N ASP A 622 1.54 22.15 -0.51
CA ASP A 622 1.56 22.04 0.95
C ASP A 622 2.47 20.91 1.47
N TYR A 623 3.22 20.28 0.57
CA TYR A 623 4.10 19.13 0.74
C TYR A 623 3.41 17.80 1.07
N SER A 624 2.09 17.72 0.91
CA SER A 624 1.36 16.46 1.02
C SER A 624 1.58 15.56 -0.20
N TRP A 625 1.37 14.25 0.00
CA TRP A 625 1.28 13.29 -1.10
C TRP A 625 -0.20 13.10 -1.46
N PRO A 626 -0.59 13.11 -2.75
CA PRO A 626 -1.99 13.23 -3.17
C PRO A 626 -2.86 11.96 -3.01
N GLU A 627 -2.46 11.02 -2.14
CA GLU A 627 -3.17 9.74 -1.96
C GLU A 627 -3.83 9.57 -0.58
N SER A 628 -3.15 9.84 0.53
CA SER A 628 -3.71 9.98 1.89
C SER A 628 -2.55 10.26 2.87
N ILE A 629 -2.82 10.48 4.16
CA ILE A 629 -1.76 10.62 5.17
C ILE A 629 -0.94 9.33 5.30
N ARG A 630 -1.57 8.15 5.30
CA ARG A 630 -0.85 6.86 5.34
C ARG A 630 0.11 6.73 4.16
N TYR A 631 -0.37 7.03 2.96
CA TYR A 631 0.43 6.89 1.74
C TYR A 631 1.48 8.00 1.60
N HIS A 632 1.25 9.17 2.21
CA HIS A 632 2.31 10.16 2.39
C HIS A 632 3.49 9.57 3.16
N HIS A 633 3.25 8.90 4.30
CA HIS A 633 4.33 8.27 5.07
C HIS A 633 5.00 7.12 4.29
N ALA A 634 4.23 6.33 3.54
CA ALA A 634 4.80 5.27 2.70
C ALA A 634 5.71 5.82 1.58
N ALA A 635 5.27 6.86 0.86
CA ALA A 635 6.06 7.51 -0.17
C ALA A 635 7.28 8.23 0.43
N LEU A 636 7.10 8.96 1.54
CA LEU A 636 8.17 9.64 2.26
C LEU A 636 9.28 8.67 2.67
N GLU A 637 8.91 7.51 3.24
CA GLU A 637 9.88 6.50 3.65
C GLU A 637 10.73 6.03 2.47
N ARG A 638 10.08 5.72 1.34
CA ARG A 638 10.77 5.22 0.15
C ARG A 638 11.66 6.29 -0.50
N PHE A 639 11.17 7.51 -0.64
CA PHE A 639 11.94 8.61 -1.21
C PHE A 639 13.11 9.02 -0.30
N ALA A 640 12.91 9.09 1.02
CA ALA A 640 13.98 9.45 1.95
C ALA A 640 15.12 8.41 1.96
N GLY A 641 14.77 7.12 1.91
CA GLY A 641 15.75 6.05 1.76
C GLY A 641 16.55 6.18 0.46
N TYR A 642 15.84 6.34 -0.67
CA TYR A 642 16.48 6.46 -1.98
C TYR A 642 17.33 7.74 -2.10
N ALA A 643 16.85 8.87 -1.59
CA ALA A 643 17.57 10.13 -1.56
C ALA A 643 18.91 10.01 -0.83
N LYS A 644 18.94 9.28 0.29
CA LYS A 644 20.18 9.02 1.03
C LYS A 644 21.16 8.17 0.21
N VAL A 645 20.67 7.14 -0.47
CA VAL A 645 21.49 6.30 -1.37
C VAL A 645 22.01 7.11 -2.57
N VAL A 646 21.17 7.92 -3.20
CA VAL A 646 21.54 8.78 -4.33
C VAL A 646 22.56 9.84 -3.92
N ALA A 647 22.40 10.48 -2.76
CA ALA A 647 23.41 11.39 -2.23
C ALA A 647 24.75 10.68 -2.00
N HIS A 648 24.72 9.47 -1.46
CA HIS A 648 25.93 8.69 -1.20
C HIS A 648 26.63 8.18 -2.47
N VAL A 649 25.87 7.62 -3.41
CA VAL A 649 26.38 6.88 -4.57
C VAL A 649 26.50 7.75 -5.82
N MET A 650 25.56 8.67 -6.05
CA MET A 650 25.48 9.52 -7.23
C MET A 650 25.89 10.98 -6.97
N GLY A 651 26.04 11.39 -5.70
CA GLY A 651 26.41 12.75 -5.33
C GLY A 651 25.28 13.79 -5.42
N GLU A 652 24.02 13.36 -5.52
CA GLU A 652 22.87 14.28 -5.65
C GLU A 652 22.10 14.39 -4.32
N ASN A 653 21.92 15.61 -3.81
CA ASN A 653 21.20 15.82 -2.55
C ASN A 653 19.72 16.15 -2.79
N TRP A 654 18.88 15.12 -2.85
CA TRP A 654 17.43 15.30 -3.08
C TRP A 654 16.70 15.94 -1.90
N PHE A 655 17.24 15.88 -0.68
CA PHE A 655 16.65 16.61 0.44
C PHE A 655 16.71 18.14 0.24
N GLU A 656 17.72 18.62 -0.49
CA GLU A 656 17.94 20.04 -0.78
C GLU A 656 17.31 20.48 -2.12
N THR A 657 17.40 19.63 -3.14
CA THR A 657 17.04 19.98 -4.53
C THR A 657 15.59 19.67 -4.90
N THR A 658 14.84 19.02 -4.01
CA THR A 658 13.44 18.62 -4.25
C THR A 658 12.55 18.98 -3.04
N PRO A 659 11.21 18.91 -3.18
CA PRO A 659 10.27 19.12 -2.07
C PRO A 659 10.34 18.10 -0.91
N LEU A 660 11.20 17.07 -1.00
CA LEU A 660 11.26 15.95 -0.06
C LEU A 660 11.43 16.36 1.41
N ALA A 661 12.25 17.37 1.71
CA ALA A 661 12.39 17.85 3.10
C ALA A 661 11.07 18.42 3.63
N GLY A 662 10.31 19.13 2.79
CA GLY A 662 9.01 19.71 3.13
C GLY A 662 7.97 18.64 3.49
N MET A 663 8.08 17.42 2.95
CA MET A 663 7.18 16.32 3.27
C MET A 663 7.22 15.96 4.77
N PHE A 664 8.40 15.97 5.41
CA PHE A 664 8.48 15.81 6.88
C PHE A 664 7.72 16.93 7.62
N GLY A 665 7.73 18.14 7.05
CA GLY A 665 6.97 19.30 7.50
C GLY A 665 5.45 19.16 7.36
N PHE A 666 4.95 18.40 6.40
CA PHE A 666 3.54 18.04 6.32
C PHE A 666 3.14 17.12 7.48
N SER A 667 3.81 15.98 7.64
CA SER A 667 3.51 14.99 8.68
C SER A 667 3.51 15.57 10.10
N LEU A 668 4.46 16.47 10.42
CA LEU A 668 4.51 17.08 11.75
C LEU A 668 3.31 18.02 12.01
N ARG A 669 2.81 18.73 10.97
CA ARG A 669 1.70 19.68 11.13
C ARG A 669 0.36 18.98 11.34
N THR A 670 0.22 17.76 10.81
CA THR A 670 -1.00 16.95 10.95
C THR A 670 -1.14 16.23 12.29
N GLN A 671 -0.09 16.16 13.12
CA GLN A 671 -0.09 15.27 14.29
C GLN A 671 -1.26 15.51 15.29
N THR A 672 -1.87 14.45 15.81
CA THR A 672 -2.94 14.52 16.82
C THR A 672 -2.38 14.85 18.22
N PRO A 673 -3.24 15.14 19.22
CA PRO A 673 -2.81 15.18 20.62
C PRO A 673 -2.23 13.85 21.12
N SER A 674 -1.43 13.92 22.19
CA SER A 674 -0.89 12.75 22.90
C SER A 674 -1.99 11.99 23.63
N TYR A 675 -2.21 10.72 23.28
CA TYR A 675 -3.38 10.00 23.75
C TYR A 675 -3.04 8.85 24.72
N ARG A 676 -3.76 8.80 25.85
CA ARG A 676 -3.52 7.83 26.95
C ARG A 676 -3.62 6.37 26.52
N TYR A 677 -4.54 6.01 25.63
CA TYR A 677 -4.66 4.63 25.13
C TYR A 677 -3.36 4.15 24.48
N PHE A 678 -2.64 5.05 23.81
CA PHE A 678 -1.34 4.80 23.22
C PHE A 678 -0.17 5.13 24.16
N GLY A 679 -0.39 5.23 25.47
CA GLY A 679 0.67 5.53 26.44
C GLY A 679 1.18 6.98 26.38
N GLY A 680 0.31 7.93 25.98
CA GLY A 680 0.67 9.35 25.87
C GLY A 680 1.38 9.73 24.58
N ARG A 681 1.35 8.84 23.56
CA ARG A 681 1.95 9.08 22.26
C ARG A 681 0.99 9.80 21.32
N ILE A 682 1.55 10.62 20.42
CA ILE A 682 0.82 11.28 19.31
C ILE A 682 0.62 10.31 18.15
N ALA A 683 -0.24 10.70 17.22
CA ALA A 683 -0.54 9.99 15.97
C ALA A 683 -0.79 10.99 14.82
N THR A 684 -1.47 10.55 13.76
CA THR A 684 -2.05 11.42 12.71
C THR A 684 -3.55 11.15 12.54
N PRO A 685 -4.36 12.13 12.06
CA PRO A 685 -5.80 11.98 11.92
C PRO A 685 -6.16 10.91 10.86
N PRO A 686 -7.14 10.03 11.12
CA PRO A 686 -7.44 8.89 10.24
C PRO A 686 -8.36 9.21 9.06
N PHE A 687 -8.02 10.23 8.27
CA PHE A 687 -8.71 10.54 7.02
C PHE A 687 -8.21 9.67 5.85
N GLY A 688 -9.14 9.24 4.99
CA GLY A 688 -8.86 8.29 3.93
C GLY A 688 -8.35 6.94 4.46
N ASP A 689 -7.58 6.22 3.63
CA ASP A 689 -6.96 4.95 4.04
C ASP A 689 -5.91 5.19 5.13
N HIS A 690 -6.34 5.27 6.39
CA HIS A 690 -5.48 5.43 7.56
C HIS A 690 -6.13 4.81 8.79
N ALA A 691 -5.36 4.65 9.87
CA ALA A 691 -5.84 4.17 11.15
C ALA A 691 -5.17 4.97 12.25
N LEU A 692 -5.92 5.36 13.28
CA LEU A 692 -5.33 6.08 14.40
C LEU A 692 -4.34 5.16 15.13
N SER A 693 -3.08 5.56 15.16
CA SER A 693 -1.96 4.74 15.63
C SER A 693 -1.32 5.30 16.90
N GLY A 694 -0.31 4.61 17.44
CA GLY A 694 0.51 5.09 18.56
C GLY A 694 1.80 5.83 18.13
N GLY A 695 1.82 6.42 16.93
CA GLY A 695 2.92 7.25 16.42
C GLY A 695 3.96 6.51 15.59
N SER A 696 3.73 5.24 15.21
CA SER A 696 4.71 4.47 14.43
C SER A 696 5.03 5.08 13.06
N GLU A 697 4.12 5.88 12.49
CA GLU A 697 4.31 6.64 11.25
C GLU A 697 5.50 7.62 11.30
N PHE A 698 5.91 8.05 12.51
CA PHE A 698 7.06 8.94 12.71
C PHE A 698 8.40 8.18 12.82
N GLY A 699 8.44 6.87 12.57
CA GLY A 699 9.65 6.05 12.67
C GLY A 699 10.82 6.53 11.80
N SER A 700 10.52 7.12 10.64
CA SER A 700 11.52 7.70 9.73
C SER A 700 12.20 8.96 10.28
N PHE A 701 11.59 9.67 11.22
CA PHE A 701 12.09 10.99 11.65
C PHE A 701 13.45 10.85 12.31
N GLY A 702 13.60 9.96 13.29
CA GLY A 702 14.87 9.73 13.99
C GLY A 702 16.03 9.33 13.07
N THR A 703 15.73 8.58 12.00
CA THR A 703 16.71 8.16 10.98
C THR A 703 17.27 9.36 10.21
N TYR A 704 16.41 10.25 9.70
CA TYR A 704 16.82 11.32 8.78
C TYR A 704 17.05 12.69 9.44
N LEU A 705 16.95 12.79 10.78
CA LEU A 705 17.25 14.03 11.53
C LEU A 705 18.58 14.67 11.10
N GLY A 706 19.63 13.86 10.99
CA GLY A 706 20.97 14.36 10.64
C GLY A 706 21.14 14.76 9.18
N ASP A 707 20.25 14.30 8.29
CA ASP A 707 20.20 14.71 6.88
C ASP A 707 19.46 16.04 6.77
N ILE A 708 18.30 16.18 7.43
CA ILE A 708 17.51 17.41 7.45
C ILE A 708 18.22 18.54 8.22
N GLU A 709 18.93 18.24 9.30
CA GLU A 709 19.64 19.26 10.08
C GLU A 709 20.64 20.07 9.25
N ARG A 710 21.28 19.44 8.25
CA ARG A 710 22.28 20.10 7.40
C ARG A 710 21.67 21.15 6.47
N ILE A 711 20.38 21.04 6.19
CA ILE A 711 19.65 21.89 5.24
C ILE A 711 18.67 22.84 5.94
N ASP A 712 17.98 22.37 6.99
CA ASP A 712 16.96 23.09 7.73
C ASP A 712 16.94 22.62 9.20
N LYS A 713 17.80 23.25 10.01
CA LYS A 713 17.90 23.01 11.46
C LYS A 713 16.56 23.25 12.19
N PRO A 714 15.80 24.34 11.95
CA PRO A 714 14.47 24.52 12.54
C PRO A 714 13.47 23.39 12.23
N LEU A 715 13.47 22.85 11.01
CA LEU A 715 12.65 21.68 10.68
C LEU A 715 13.14 20.44 11.43
N ALA A 716 14.44 20.17 11.45
CA ALA A 716 15.00 19.03 12.17
C ALA A 716 14.71 19.09 13.69
N ASP A 717 14.76 20.27 14.31
CA ASP A 717 14.38 20.45 15.72
C ASP A 717 12.92 20.08 15.97
N ARG A 718 12.01 20.53 15.10
CA ARG A 718 10.58 20.18 15.20
C ARG A 718 10.36 18.69 14.96
N MET A 719 11.04 18.09 13.98
CA MET A 719 11.02 16.64 13.75
C MET A 719 11.47 15.87 15.00
N TYR A 720 12.53 16.32 15.69
CA TYR A 720 13.01 15.66 16.89
C TYR A 720 11.95 15.66 18.00
N HIS A 721 11.28 16.80 18.24
CA HIS A 721 10.18 16.87 19.21
C HIS A 721 9.00 15.97 18.83
N THR A 722 8.58 15.99 17.56
CA THR A 722 7.52 15.10 17.06
C THR A 722 7.89 13.63 17.26
N TRP A 723 9.11 13.23 16.88
CA TRP A 723 9.62 11.87 17.10
C TRP A 723 9.62 11.48 18.57
N ARG A 724 10.00 12.39 19.48
CA ARG A 724 9.94 12.18 20.92
C ARG A 724 8.51 12.03 21.44
N PHE A 725 7.59 12.89 21.02
CA PHE A 725 6.18 12.79 21.42
C PHE A 725 5.49 11.54 20.86
N ALA A 726 5.99 10.98 19.75
CA ALA A 726 5.58 9.68 19.23
C ALA A 726 6.18 8.49 20.00
N GLY A 727 7.00 8.75 21.04
CA GLY A 727 7.65 7.70 21.83
C GLY A 727 8.95 7.17 21.21
N LYS A 728 9.62 7.98 20.37
CA LYS A 728 10.87 7.63 19.66
C LYS A 728 10.77 6.32 18.87
N PRO A 729 9.75 6.16 18.02
CA PRO A 729 9.58 4.93 17.25
C PRO A 729 10.74 4.74 16.27
N PHE A 730 11.10 3.49 16.02
CA PHE A 730 11.87 3.08 14.85
C PHE A 730 10.92 2.66 13.74
N LYS A 731 11.44 2.56 12.50
CA LYS A 731 10.68 1.90 11.43
C LYS A 731 10.43 0.45 11.85
N HIS A 732 9.30 -0.12 11.45
CA HIS A 732 9.00 -1.51 11.74
C HIS A 732 10.08 -2.43 11.13
N LEU A 733 10.56 -3.40 11.92
CA LEU A 733 11.46 -4.44 11.45
C LEU A 733 10.64 -5.52 10.74
N TRP A 734 10.54 -5.40 9.43
CA TRP A 734 9.79 -6.31 8.56
C TRP A 734 10.50 -6.45 7.21
N GLY A 735 10.21 -7.53 6.47
CA GLY A 735 10.97 -7.91 5.29
C GLY A 735 10.95 -6.91 4.12
N GLU A 736 9.91 -6.08 4.04
CA GLU A 736 9.72 -5.08 2.99
C GLU A 736 10.33 -3.70 3.33
N GLY A 737 10.74 -3.48 4.59
CA GLY A 737 11.46 -2.29 5.03
C GLY A 737 12.98 -2.47 4.96
N ILE A 738 13.73 -1.37 4.99
CA ILE A 738 15.20 -1.41 5.00
C ILE A 738 15.71 -1.39 6.44
N VAL A 739 16.11 -2.56 6.95
CA VAL A 739 16.50 -2.74 8.36
C VAL A 739 17.71 -1.87 8.75
N LEU A 740 18.67 -1.69 7.83
CA LEU A 740 19.88 -0.90 8.08
C LEU A 740 19.55 0.52 8.52
N GLU A 741 18.46 1.12 8.02
CA GLU A 741 18.09 2.51 8.30
C GLU A 741 17.75 2.77 9.79
N ASN A 742 17.33 1.74 10.53
CA ASN A 742 17.03 1.86 11.95
C ASN A 742 18.28 2.08 12.82
N ILE A 743 19.48 1.85 12.29
CA ILE A 743 20.75 2.05 13.01
C ILE A 743 21.60 3.19 12.45
N LEU A 744 21.10 3.93 11.44
CA LEU A 744 21.81 5.07 10.83
C LEU A 744 21.54 6.41 11.53
N GLY A 745 20.45 6.51 12.29
CA GLY A 745 20.00 7.76 12.90
C GLY A 745 20.92 8.31 13.98
N LYS A 746 20.81 9.61 14.25
CA LYS A 746 21.52 10.26 15.37
C LYS A 746 20.95 9.85 16.74
N GLY A 747 19.71 9.40 16.80
CA GLY A 747 19.07 9.01 18.06
C GLY A 747 19.08 10.14 19.09
N ASP A 748 19.44 9.81 20.33
CA ASP A 748 19.47 10.77 21.44
C ASP A 748 20.69 11.67 21.46
N SER A 749 21.65 11.48 20.54
CA SER A 749 22.77 12.40 20.37
C SER A 749 22.39 13.73 19.70
N TYR A 750 21.17 13.83 19.14
CA TYR A 750 20.67 15.07 18.55
C TYR A 750 20.28 16.09 19.64
N VAL A 751 20.73 17.33 19.49
CA VAL A 751 20.41 18.44 20.39
C VAL A 751 19.50 19.44 19.68
N SER A 752 18.26 19.56 20.17
CA SER A 752 17.30 20.57 19.69
C SER A 752 17.57 21.94 20.31
N GLU A 753 17.48 23.00 19.53
CA GLU A 753 17.67 24.38 19.98
C GLU A 753 16.33 25.13 20.13
N SER A 754 15.32 24.72 19.35
CA SER A 754 13.99 25.35 19.34
C SER A 754 12.90 24.42 19.90
N PRO A 755 11.89 24.94 20.63
CA PRO A 755 10.74 24.15 21.06
C PRO A 755 9.77 23.89 19.90
N LEU A 756 8.96 22.82 20.02
CA LEU A 756 7.81 22.61 19.14
C LEU A 756 6.64 23.46 19.64
N VAL A 757 6.13 24.35 18.79
CA VAL A 757 4.91 25.13 19.02
C VAL A 757 4.02 24.97 17.81
N MET A 758 2.74 24.64 18.03
CA MET A 758 1.75 24.52 16.97
C MET A 758 0.43 25.16 17.39
N GLY A 759 -0.18 25.88 16.46
CA GLY A 759 -1.54 26.41 16.56
C GLY A 759 -2.48 25.74 15.55
N SER A 760 -3.64 26.35 15.37
CA SER A 760 -4.54 26.05 14.25
C SER A 760 -3.83 26.35 12.91
N THR A 761 -4.20 25.63 11.85
CA THR A 761 -3.67 25.83 10.49
C THR A 761 -4.73 25.54 9.43
N ASN A 762 -4.72 26.35 8.39
CA ASN A 762 -5.51 26.23 7.17
C ASN A 762 -4.62 26.18 5.91
N ASP A 763 -3.33 25.87 6.08
CA ASP A 763 -2.34 25.86 4.99
C ASP A 763 -2.25 24.51 4.26
N LEU A 764 -2.92 23.47 4.76
CA LEU A 764 -2.89 22.10 4.20
C LEU A 764 -4.04 21.87 3.21
N THR A 765 -4.24 22.86 2.33
CA THR A 765 -5.40 22.95 1.44
C THR A 765 -5.46 21.85 0.39
N HIS A 766 -4.30 21.39 -0.12
CA HIS A 766 -4.22 20.34 -1.14
C HIS A 766 -4.37 18.95 -0.52
N ALA A 767 -3.98 18.77 0.73
CA ALA A 767 -4.35 17.59 1.51
C ALA A 767 -5.84 17.60 1.92
N GLY A 768 -6.51 18.74 1.78
CA GLY A 768 -7.89 18.95 2.22
C GLY A 768 -8.05 18.95 3.74
N ILE A 769 -7.02 19.25 4.53
CA ILE A 769 -7.06 19.12 5.99
C ILE A 769 -7.01 20.51 6.65
N TYR A 770 -8.00 20.80 7.50
CA TYR A 770 -8.03 22.04 8.28
C TYR A 770 -8.02 21.68 9.76
N ILE A 771 -7.10 22.27 10.53
CA ILE A 771 -6.83 21.88 11.92
C ILE A 771 -7.04 23.08 12.83
N PHE A 772 -7.79 22.87 13.90
CA PHE A 772 -8.10 23.84 14.94
C PHE A 772 -7.55 23.29 16.26
N ARG A 773 -6.74 24.07 16.98
CA ARG A 773 -6.07 23.62 18.21
C ARG A 773 -6.27 24.61 19.35
N ASN A 774 -6.35 24.07 20.56
CA ASN A 774 -6.27 24.81 21.80
C ASN A 774 -5.37 24.07 22.81
N ASN A 775 -4.65 24.80 23.66
CA ASN A 775 -3.80 24.26 24.73
C ASN A 775 -2.76 23.21 24.27
N PHE A 776 -2.12 23.42 23.12
CA PHE A 776 -1.13 22.51 22.55
C PHE A 776 -0.03 22.11 23.56
N GLY A 777 0.31 20.82 23.60
CA GLY A 777 1.39 20.29 24.44
C GLY A 777 0.99 20.07 25.90
N SER A 778 -0.29 20.20 26.25
CA SER A 778 -0.82 19.94 27.58
C SER A 778 -1.81 18.76 27.59
N ALA A 779 -2.10 18.22 28.79
CA ALA A 779 -3.13 17.20 28.95
C ALA A 779 -4.55 17.72 28.63
N GLU A 780 -4.73 19.04 28.60
CA GLU A 780 -6.01 19.72 28.30
C GLU A 780 -6.09 20.15 26.83
N GLN A 781 -5.23 19.59 25.97
CA GLN A 781 -5.22 19.91 24.55
C GLN A 781 -6.53 19.49 23.88
N SER A 782 -7.16 20.43 23.19
CA SER A 782 -8.30 20.21 22.31
C SER A 782 -7.86 20.31 20.86
N TYR A 783 -8.44 19.46 20.02
CA TYR A 783 -8.07 19.33 18.61
C TYR A 783 -9.31 19.00 17.80
N PHE A 784 -9.53 19.76 16.74
CA PHE A 784 -10.56 19.51 15.75
C PHE A 784 -9.93 19.55 14.38
N ALA A 785 -10.14 18.50 13.58
CA ALA A 785 -9.72 18.48 12.20
C ALA A 785 -10.90 18.13 11.30
N ILE A 786 -10.97 18.75 10.13
CA ILE A 786 -12.05 18.57 9.15
C ILE A 786 -11.47 18.38 7.75
N MET A 787 -12.04 17.41 7.03
CA MET A 787 -11.68 17.06 5.66
C MET A 787 -12.50 17.88 4.65
N SER A 788 -11.83 18.60 3.76
CA SER A 788 -12.42 19.28 2.61
C SER A 788 -11.36 19.52 1.52
N SER A 789 -11.34 18.65 0.51
CA SER A 789 -10.36 18.70 -0.56
C SER A 789 -10.95 19.27 -1.85
N PRO A 790 -10.28 20.25 -2.49
CA PRO A 790 -10.70 20.76 -3.81
C PRO A 790 -10.44 19.76 -4.94
N GLU A 791 -9.56 18.78 -4.73
CA GLU A 791 -9.17 17.76 -5.71
C GLU A 791 -9.35 16.34 -5.15
N PRO A 792 -9.63 15.33 -6.00
CA PRO A 792 -9.77 13.97 -5.53
C PRO A 792 -8.48 13.46 -4.88
N ILE A 793 -8.59 12.96 -3.65
CA ILE A 793 -7.50 12.29 -2.95
C ILE A 793 -7.50 10.81 -3.38
N GLY A 794 -6.37 10.28 -3.86
CA GLY A 794 -6.27 8.95 -4.49
C GLY A 794 -6.87 7.82 -3.63
N HIS A 795 -6.27 7.58 -2.47
CA HIS A 795 -6.71 6.68 -1.39
C HIS A 795 -7.58 7.42 -0.33
N GLY A 796 -8.30 8.46 -0.78
CA GLY A 796 -9.29 9.17 0.02
C GLY A 796 -10.62 8.46 0.04
N HIS A 797 -11.34 8.60 1.15
CA HIS A 797 -12.68 8.05 1.34
C HIS A 797 -13.75 8.99 0.79
N LEU A 798 -15.02 8.61 0.92
CA LEU A 798 -16.15 9.48 0.62
C LEU A 798 -16.51 10.24 1.90
N ASP A 799 -15.61 11.12 2.33
CA ASP A 799 -15.56 11.72 3.67
C ASP A 799 -15.50 13.26 3.65
N GLN A 800 -15.87 13.88 2.52
CA GLN A 800 -15.89 15.34 2.40
C GLN A 800 -16.84 16.00 3.41
N GLY A 801 -16.28 16.90 4.22
CA GLY A 801 -16.95 17.52 5.36
C GLY A 801 -16.82 16.74 6.67
N SER A 802 -16.28 15.51 6.67
CA SER A 802 -16.05 14.71 7.88
C SER A 802 -15.08 15.41 8.82
N PHE A 803 -15.25 15.22 10.12
CA PHE A 803 -14.42 15.83 11.14
C PHE A 803 -14.17 14.90 12.31
N ILE A 804 -13.07 15.16 13.02
CA ILE A 804 -12.70 14.47 14.26
C ILE A 804 -12.53 15.47 15.40
N ILE A 805 -12.81 15.04 16.64
CA ILE A 805 -12.75 15.89 17.84
C ILE A 805 -11.97 15.18 18.95
N TYR A 806 -11.07 15.92 19.56
CA TYR A 806 -10.45 15.61 20.85
C TYR A 806 -10.82 16.67 21.88
N LYS A 807 -11.01 16.21 23.12
CA LYS A 807 -11.05 17.04 24.33
C LYS A 807 -10.11 16.43 25.35
N ASP A 808 -9.29 17.25 25.99
CA ASP A 808 -8.32 16.78 27.00
C ASP A 808 -7.43 15.63 26.48
N SER A 809 -7.02 15.74 25.20
CA SER A 809 -6.29 14.72 24.45
C SER A 809 -6.97 13.33 24.35
N ILE A 810 -8.28 13.26 24.57
CA ILE A 810 -9.09 12.06 24.38
C ILE A 810 -9.93 12.22 23.11
N PRO A 811 -9.86 11.28 22.13
CA PRO A 811 -10.69 11.30 20.95
C PRO A 811 -12.14 10.94 21.31
N ILE A 812 -13.09 11.65 20.71
CA ILE A 812 -14.52 11.48 20.98
C ILE A 812 -15.29 11.26 19.68
N VAL A 813 -15.03 12.08 18.66
CA VAL A 813 -15.53 11.88 17.30
C VAL A 813 -14.32 11.49 16.46
N MET A 814 -14.44 10.39 15.74
CA MET A 814 -13.33 9.80 14.98
C MET A 814 -13.87 9.02 13.78
N ASP A 815 -13.15 9.03 12.67
CA ASP A 815 -13.43 8.09 11.58
C ASP A 815 -13.04 6.66 12.01
N SER A 816 -13.67 5.65 11.42
CA SER A 816 -13.43 4.24 11.78
C SER A 816 -11.99 3.77 11.52
N GLY A 817 -11.26 4.48 10.66
CA GLY A 817 -10.04 4.00 10.02
C GLY A 817 -10.32 2.85 9.05
N ILE A 818 -9.28 2.13 8.60
CA ILE A 818 -9.36 0.96 7.73
C ILE A 818 -8.62 -0.26 8.30
N GLU A 819 -9.30 -1.41 8.39
CA GLU A 819 -8.74 -2.66 8.95
C GLU A 819 -8.16 -3.61 7.88
N GLY A 820 -8.60 -3.50 6.63
CA GLY A 820 -8.17 -4.32 5.51
C GLY A 820 -8.61 -3.73 4.17
N TYR A 821 -7.87 -4.07 3.10
CA TYR A 821 -8.16 -3.57 1.74
C TYR A 821 -8.95 -4.56 0.89
N PHE A 822 -8.92 -5.83 1.26
CA PHE A 822 -9.41 -6.91 0.41
C PHE A 822 -10.63 -7.62 1.01
N ASP A 823 -10.98 -7.31 2.26
CA ASP A 823 -12.11 -7.90 2.94
C ASP A 823 -13.39 -7.07 2.76
N SER A 824 -14.52 -7.65 3.14
CA SER A 824 -15.84 -7.03 3.02
C SER A 824 -15.99 -5.74 3.82
N SER A 825 -15.14 -5.46 4.82
CA SER A 825 -15.23 -4.22 5.61
C SER A 825 -14.74 -2.97 4.86
N THR A 826 -13.99 -3.15 3.77
CA THR A 826 -13.48 -2.02 2.97
C THR A 826 -14.62 -1.11 2.49
N SER A 827 -15.76 -1.65 2.08
CA SER A 827 -16.91 -0.82 1.64
C SER A 827 -17.55 -0.02 2.76
N TRP A 828 -17.59 -0.57 3.99
CA TRP A 828 -18.05 0.17 5.16
C TRP A 828 -17.13 1.37 5.41
N HIS A 829 -15.83 1.10 5.54
CA HIS A 829 -14.85 2.11 5.90
C HIS A 829 -14.77 3.28 4.90
N ILE A 830 -14.84 3.02 3.59
CA ILE A 830 -14.72 4.06 2.54
C ILE A 830 -16.01 4.88 2.37
N SER A 831 -17.17 4.33 2.72
CA SER A 831 -18.47 4.99 2.48
C SER A 831 -18.72 6.15 3.44
N SER A 832 -19.45 7.18 3.01
CA SER A 832 -19.87 8.30 3.88
C SER A 832 -20.69 7.86 5.09
N TYR A 833 -21.26 6.66 5.02
CA TYR A 833 -21.99 6.06 6.11
C TYR A 833 -21.09 5.72 7.32
N SER A 834 -19.76 5.69 7.20
CA SER A 834 -18.83 5.50 8.35
C SER A 834 -18.29 6.83 8.93
N HIS A 835 -18.57 7.98 8.29
CA HIS A 835 -17.91 9.25 8.55
C HIS A 835 -18.82 10.32 9.15
N ALA A 836 -18.26 11.35 9.79
CA ALA A 836 -19.01 12.46 10.39
C ALA A 836 -19.61 13.44 9.35
N CYS A 837 -20.43 12.94 8.44
CA CYS A 837 -20.92 13.64 7.25
C CYS A 837 -22.45 13.87 7.28
N MET A 838 -22.93 14.70 6.35
CA MET A 838 -24.36 14.74 6.00
C MET A 838 -24.55 14.06 4.65
N GLN A 839 -25.56 13.20 4.52
CA GLN A 839 -25.89 12.50 3.27
C GLN A 839 -27.28 12.89 2.77
N PHE A 840 -27.45 12.95 1.46
CA PHE A 840 -28.75 13.10 0.81
C PHE A 840 -29.44 11.74 0.71
N SER A 841 -30.76 11.70 0.85
CA SER A 841 -31.54 10.52 0.47
C SER A 841 -31.38 10.25 -1.04
N THR A 842 -31.18 8.99 -1.42
CA THR A 842 -31.05 8.63 -2.84
C THR A 842 -32.39 8.73 -3.54
N LYS A 843 -32.37 9.23 -4.78
CA LYS A 843 -33.54 9.22 -5.67
C LYS A 843 -33.61 7.96 -6.54
N ARG A 844 -32.63 7.06 -6.42
CA ARG A 844 -32.57 5.82 -7.21
C ARG A 844 -33.58 4.81 -6.68
N THR A 845 -34.44 4.33 -7.57
CA THR A 845 -35.37 3.23 -7.29
C THR A 845 -34.78 1.85 -7.59
N HIS A 846 -33.67 1.81 -8.32
CA HIS A 846 -32.94 0.60 -8.67
C HIS A 846 -31.45 0.78 -8.41
N ILE A 847 -30.89 -0.09 -7.58
CA ILE A 847 -29.47 -0.14 -7.27
C ILE A 847 -28.93 -1.43 -7.87
N GLY A 848 -28.01 -1.31 -8.83
CA GLY A 848 -27.34 -2.48 -9.40
C GLY A 848 -26.56 -3.20 -8.31
N LYS A 849 -26.78 -4.50 -8.14
CA LYS A 849 -26.00 -5.31 -7.19
C LYS A 849 -24.55 -5.36 -7.66
N SER A 850 -23.60 -5.01 -6.78
CA SER A 850 -22.18 -5.26 -7.03
C SER A 850 -21.93 -6.76 -7.14
N GLY A 851 -20.99 -7.16 -8.00
CA GLY A 851 -20.65 -8.55 -8.26
C GLY A 851 -20.19 -9.30 -7.00
N LEU A 852 -20.50 -10.60 -6.93
CA LEU A 852 -19.99 -11.50 -5.90
C LEU A 852 -18.53 -11.84 -6.17
N GLY A 853 -17.67 -11.81 -5.15
CA GLY A 853 -16.37 -12.49 -5.16
C GLY A 853 -15.14 -11.74 -5.69
N GLU A 854 -15.23 -10.45 -6.01
CA GLU A 854 -14.06 -9.66 -6.43
C GLU A 854 -13.43 -8.88 -5.26
N ILE A 855 -12.12 -8.61 -5.38
CA ILE A 855 -11.37 -7.70 -4.50
C ILE A 855 -12.07 -6.33 -4.54
N ASN A 856 -12.60 -5.88 -3.41
CA ASN A 856 -13.41 -4.67 -3.34
C ASN A 856 -12.60 -3.49 -2.79
N LEU A 857 -12.07 -2.66 -3.68
CA LEU A 857 -11.29 -1.45 -3.34
C LEU A 857 -12.16 -0.18 -3.31
N SER A 858 -13.47 -0.30 -3.12
CA SER A 858 -14.39 0.85 -3.18
C SER A 858 -15.51 0.76 -2.14
N ALA A 859 -16.20 1.88 -1.90
CA ALA A 859 -17.45 1.91 -1.14
C ALA A 859 -18.58 1.06 -1.78
N GLY A 860 -18.45 0.73 -3.07
CA GLY A 860 -19.48 0.00 -3.81
C GLY A 860 -20.83 0.72 -3.74
N THR A 861 -21.86 0.00 -3.28
CA THR A 861 -23.21 0.52 -3.08
C THR A 861 -23.61 0.56 -1.60
N TYR A 862 -22.64 0.61 -0.68
CA TYR A 862 -22.89 0.42 0.76
C TYR A 862 -23.92 1.42 1.32
N SER A 863 -23.73 2.72 1.08
CA SER A 863 -24.68 3.77 1.48
C SER A 863 -25.99 3.72 0.69
N LEU A 864 -25.89 3.48 -0.62
CA LEU A 864 -27.06 3.46 -1.52
C LEU A 864 -28.07 2.39 -1.10
N ASN A 865 -27.60 1.18 -0.75
CA ASN A 865 -28.44 0.08 -0.27
C ASN A 865 -29.20 0.43 1.02
N ARG A 866 -28.74 1.45 1.75
CA ARG A 866 -29.34 1.96 2.99
C ARG A 866 -30.17 3.23 2.76
N GLY A 867 -30.33 3.67 1.51
CA GLY A 867 -31.16 4.82 1.12
C GLY A 867 -30.40 6.15 1.02
N TRP A 868 -29.07 6.15 1.10
CA TRP A 868 -28.26 7.37 1.18
C TRP A 868 -27.22 7.46 0.08
N VAL A 869 -26.95 8.67 -0.38
CA VAL A 869 -25.88 8.95 -1.33
C VAL A 869 -24.61 9.28 -0.55
N ASP A 870 -23.49 8.66 -0.94
CA ASP A 870 -22.17 9.07 -0.44
C ASP A 870 -21.86 10.52 -0.86
N VAL A 871 -21.09 11.27 -0.07
CA VAL A 871 -20.60 12.60 -0.44
C VAL A 871 -19.60 12.48 -1.61
N PRO A 872 -19.40 13.55 -2.41
CA PRO A 872 -18.46 13.52 -3.55
C PRO A 872 -17.01 13.32 -3.08
N ARG A 873 -16.09 13.03 -4.02
CA ARG A 873 -14.64 12.97 -3.72
C ARG A 873 -13.97 14.34 -3.56
N THR A 874 -14.71 15.43 -3.77
CA THR A 874 -14.22 16.80 -3.71
C THR A 874 -15.24 17.71 -3.07
N SER A 875 -14.79 18.74 -2.36
CA SER A 875 -15.60 19.81 -1.79
C SER A 875 -14.86 21.15 -1.89
N LYS A 876 -15.51 22.24 -1.46
CA LYS A 876 -14.93 23.57 -1.55
C LYS A 876 -15.04 24.30 -0.23
N VAL A 877 -13.92 24.77 0.31
CA VAL A 877 -13.93 25.73 1.41
C VAL A 877 -14.29 27.12 0.88
N ILE A 878 -15.36 27.70 1.42
CA ILE A 878 -15.81 29.07 1.09
C ILE A 878 -15.05 30.08 1.93
N GLU A 879 -14.91 29.81 3.24
CA GLU A 879 -14.27 30.69 4.20
C GLU A 879 -13.66 29.87 5.34
N CYS A 880 -12.50 30.28 5.86
CA CYS A 880 -11.88 29.71 7.05
C CYS A 880 -11.17 30.81 7.84
N SER A 881 -11.48 30.95 9.13
CA SER A 881 -10.90 31.93 10.04
C SER A 881 -10.33 31.25 11.28
N ILE A 882 -9.03 31.48 11.54
CA ILE A 882 -8.27 30.88 12.65
C ILE A 882 -7.58 31.97 13.49
N GLY A 883 -7.20 31.64 14.72
CA GLY A 883 -6.40 32.49 15.62
C GLY A 883 -7.18 33.24 16.71
N GLY A 884 -8.52 33.30 16.65
CA GLY A 884 -9.36 33.95 17.66
C GLY A 884 -9.96 33.01 18.72
N ASP A 885 -10.78 33.56 19.62
CA ASP A 885 -11.57 32.80 20.62
C ASP A 885 -12.66 31.93 19.97
N VAL A 886 -13.11 32.35 18.79
CA VAL A 886 -14.00 31.58 17.92
C VAL A 886 -13.31 31.40 16.58
N GLU A 887 -13.10 30.15 16.19
CA GLU A 887 -12.58 29.79 14.88
C GLU A 887 -13.70 29.20 14.03
N THR A 888 -13.64 29.42 12.71
CA THR A 888 -14.74 29.09 11.81
C THR A 888 -14.26 28.48 10.50
N ILE A 889 -15.10 27.64 9.90
CA ILE A 889 -14.93 27.17 8.53
C ILE A 889 -16.31 26.94 7.89
N THR A 890 -16.43 27.31 6.62
CA THR A 890 -17.62 27.08 5.79
C THR A 890 -17.24 26.26 4.57
N ILE A 891 -17.94 25.16 4.33
CA ILE A 891 -17.66 24.20 3.27
C ILE A 891 -18.91 24.00 2.40
N GLU A 892 -18.74 23.99 1.09
CA GLU A 892 -19.74 23.59 0.09
C GLU A 892 -19.47 22.16 -0.38
N ILE A 893 -20.50 21.31 -0.29
CA ILE A 893 -20.49 19.90 -0.68
C ILE A 893 -21.69 19.68 -1.60
N LEU A 894 -21.45 19.20 -2.81
CA LEU A 894 -22.50 18.97 -3.81
C LEU A 894 -23.13 17.58 -3.64
N ASN A 895 -24.41 17.45 -3.98
CA ASN A 895 -25.05 16.14 -4.10
C ASN A 895 -24.53 15.39 -5.33
N PRO A 896 -23.91 14.20 -5.20
CA PRO A 896 -23.41 13.46 -6.36
C PRO A 896 -24.48 12.98 -7.34
N GLU A 897 -25.76 12.94 -6.93
CA GLU A 897 -26.87 12.60 -7.83
C GLU A 897 -27.46 13.80 -8.62
N GLY A 898 -26.88 15.01 -8.49
CA GLY A 898 -27.28 16.19 -9.25
C GLY A 898 -27.75 17.33 -8.36
N SER A 899 -29.03 17.71 -8.46
CA SER A 899 -29.60 18.81 -7.66
C SER A 899 -29.39 18.60 -6.16
N GLY A 900 -29.01 19.67 -5.47
CA GLY A 900 -28.74 19.66 -4.05
C GLY A 900 -27.36 20.18 -3.72
N ARG A 901 -27.31 21.20 -2.86
CA ARG A 901 -26.08 21.77 -2.34
C ARG A 901 -26.14 21.84 -0.84
N HIS A 902 -25.17 21.20 -0.19
CA HIS A 902 -24.98 21.22 1.25
C HIS A 902 -23.91 22.27 1.60
N ILE A 903 -24.26 23.23 2.46
CA ILE A 903 -23.32 24.17 3.06
C ILE A 903 -23.17 23.85 4.55
N ARG A 904 -21.98 23.44 4.96
CA ARG A 904 -21.59 23.18 6.35
C ARG A 904 -20.86 24.38 6.92
N HIS A 905 -21.43 25.00 7.95
CA HIS A 905 -20.77 26.01 8.77
C HIS A 905 -20.36 25.39 10.11
N VAL A 906 -19.09 25.53 10.47
CA VAL A 906 -18.54 25.12 11.76
C VAL A 906 -18.06 26.33 12.52
N ARG A 907 -18.41 26.40 13.81
CA ARG A 907 -17.85 27.36 14.76
C ARG A 907 -17.31 26.61 15.97
N TYR A 908 -16.04 26.82 16.28
CA TYR A 908 -15.37 26.27 17.45
C TYR A 908 -15.12 27.38 18.47
N PHE A 909 -15.77 27.28 19.63
CA PHE A 909 -15.62 28.21 20.75
C PHE A 909 -14.55 27.69 21.71
N LYS A 910 -13.32 28.22 21.62
CA LYS A 910 -12.14 27.71 22.32
C LYS A 910 -12.25 27.75 23.85
N GLY A 911 -12.86 28.80 24.39
CA GLY A 911 -12.92 29.01 25.84
C GLY A 911 -13.65 27.89 26.60
N VAL A 912 -14.63 27.25 25.94
CA VAL A 912 -15.49 26.21 26.55
C VAL A 912 -15.45 24.87 25.80
N ASP A 913 -14.59 24.75 24.79
CA ASP A 913 -14.52 23.61 23.88
C ASP A 913 -15.89 23.16 23.31
N LEU A 914 -16.66 24.11 22.79
CA LEU A 914 -17.98 23.87 22.18
C LEU A 914 -17.91 23.97 20.66
N TYR A 915 -18.58 23.06 19.96
CA TYR A 915 -18.66 23.04 18.50
C TYR A 915 -20.11 23.22 18.05
N LEU A 916 -20.36 24.21 17.20
CA LEU A 916 -21.63 24.41 16.51
C LEU A 916 -21.46 23.98 15.06
N ILE A 917 -22.19 22.94 14.65
CA ILE A 917 -22.26 22.46 13.28
C ILE A 917 -23.61 22.86 12.70
N ARG A 918 -23.60 23.64 11.62
CA ARG A 918 -24.81 24.05 10.91
C ARG A 918 -24.73 23.63 9.46
N ASP A 919 -25.56 22.66 9.09
CA ASP A 919 -25.73 22.17 7.74
C ASP A 919 -27.00 22.78 7.14
N THR A 920 -26.86 23.51 6.04
CA THR A 920 -27.98 24.06 5.26
C THR A 920 -28.00 23.42 3.89
N VAL A 921 -29.19 23.22 3.33
CA VAL A 921 -29.36 22.56 2.04
C VAL A 921 -30.18 23.44 1.11
N ASP A 922 -29.63 23.68 -0.08
CA ASP A 922 -30.29 24.36 -1.18
C ASP A 922 -30.61 23.37 -2.31
N ASP A 923 -31.65 23.66 -3.09
CA ASP A 923 -32.00 22.93 -4.33
C ASP A 923 -32.15 21.40 -4.19
N PHE A 924 -32.64 20.93 -3.03
CA PHE A 924 -32.98 19.53 -2.83
C PHE A 924 -34.31 19.40 -2.08
N ASP A 925 -35.16 18.50 -2.57
CA ASP A 925 -36.39 18.08 -1.94
C ASP A 925 -36.29 16.58 -1.61
N GLY A 926 -36.48 16.25 -0.34
CA GLY A 926 -36.23 14.93 0.24
C GLY A 926 -35.68 15.01 1.67
N GLU A 927 -35.26 13.85 2.18
CA GLU A 927 -34.63 13.74 3.51
C GLU A 927 -33.11 13.83 3.43
N VAL A 928 -32.51 14.23 4.54
CA VAL A 928 -31.06 14.22 4.77
C VAL A 928 -30.73 13.45 6.05
N LEU A 929 -29.55 12.84 6.08
CA LEU A 929 -29.01 12.09 7.22
C LEU A 929 -27.78 12.79 7.76
N PHE A 930 -27.79 13.14 9.04
CA PHE A 930 -26.59 13.49 9.80
C PHE A 930 -26.00 12.23 10.44
N ASN A 931 -24.75 11.92 10.10
CA ASN A 931 -24.00 10.82 10.69
C ASN A 931 -22.92 11.35 11.64
N LEU A 932 -22.79 10.73 12.81
CA LEU A 932 -21.75 11.05 13.78
C LEU A 932 -21.17 9.78 14.42
N PRO A 933 -19.97 9.35 14.02
CA PRO A 933 -19.23 8.28 14.69
C PRO A 933 -18.65 8.79 16.02
N VAL A 934 -18.94 8.08 17.10
CA VAL A 934 -18.54 8.44 18.47
C VAL A 934 -17.80 7.29 19.15
N ALA A 935 -16.63 7.60 19.70
CA ALA A 935 -15.82 6.70 20.52
C ALA A 935 -16.41 6.61 21.94
N ALA A 936 -17.54 5.91 22.05
CA ALA A 936 -18.27 5.75 23.30
C ALA A 936 -18.41 4.29 23.73
N LYS A 937 -18.43 4.06 25.05
CA LYS A 937 -18.80 2.76 25.61
C LYS A 937 -20.29 2.50 25.38
N GLN A 938 -21.10 3.56 25.50
CA GLN A 938 -22.53 3.53 25.29
C GLN A 938 -23.04 4.94 24.96
N SER A 939 -24.03 5.00 24.07
CA SER A 939 -24.79 6.20 23.77
C SER A 939 -26.26 5.94 24.03
N ASP A 940 -26.95 6.93 24.60
CA ASP A 940 -28.37 6.86 24.92
C ASP A 940 -29.10 8.11 24.43
N VAL A 941 -30.26 7.93 23.81
CA VAL A 941 -31.18 9.02 23.48
C VAL A 941 -31.90 9.44 24.76
N VAL A 942 -31.58 10.62 25.30
CA VAL A 942 -32.11 11.09 26.60
C VAL A 942 -33.45 11.79 26.42
N HIS A 943 -33.58 12.57 25.35
CA HIS A 943 -34.80 13.24 24.89
C HIS A 943 -34.78 13.22 23.36
N GLY A 944 -35.93 13.32 22.68
CA GLY A 944 -36.04 13.09 21.24
C GLY A 944 -35.05 13.84 20.33
N SER A 945 -34.43 14.93 20.80
CA SER A 945 -33.40 15.72 20.11
C SER A 945 -32.03 15.77 20.80
N ARG A 946 -31.77 14.92 21.81
CA ARG A 946 -30.51 14.90 22.58
C ARG A 946 -29.98 13.49 22.78
N VAL A 947 -28.70 13.31 22.48
CA VAL A 947 -27.95 12.08 22.74
C VAL A 947 -26.86 12.37 23.77
N TYR A 948 -26.72 11.46 24.74
CA TYR A 948 -25.61 11.44 25.67
C TYR A 948 -24.74 10.24 25.36
N SER A 949 -23.47 10.47 25.03
CA SER A 949 -22.50 9.42 24.75
C SER A 949 -21.47 9.38 25.86
N LYS A 950 -21.47 8.27 26.61
CA LYS A 950 -20.51 8.00 27.67
C LYS A 950 -19.20 7.52 27.05
N GLY A 951 -18.18 8.37 27.08
CA GLY A 951 -16.91 8.09 26.45
C GLY A 951 -15.96 7.28 27.32
N VAL A 952 -14.67 7.45 27.06
CA VAL A 952 -13.56 6.83 27.79
C VAL A 952 -12.77 7.88 28.56
N TYR A 953 -12.00 7.46 29.56
CA TYR A 953 -11.09 8.32 30.32
C TYR A 953 -11.71 9.62 30.89
N ASN A 954 -12.98 9.56 31.32
CA ASN A 954 -13.75 10.68 31.91
C ASN A 954 -14.00 11.86 30.95
N VAL A 955 -14.17 11.57 29.67
CA VAL A 955 -14.60 12.54 28.68
C VAL A 955 -15.83 11.98 27.98
N ASP A 956 -16.94 12.70 28.06
CA ASP A 956 -18.25 12.36 27.50
C ASP A 956 -18.65 13.38 26.42
N LEU A 957 -19.66 13.04 25.61
CA LEU A 957 -20.21 13.92 24.59
C LEU A 957 -21.71 14.14 24.80
N GLU A 958 -22.12 15.41 24.89
CA GLU A 958 -23.52 15.81 24.71
C GLU A 958 -23.74 16.30 23.28
N THR A 959 -24.61 15.62 22.55
CA THR A 959 -25.06 16.01 21.20
C THR A 959 -26.48 16.55 21.27
N VAL A 960 -26.69 17.79 20.85
CA VAL A 960 -28.00 18.47 20.91
C VAL A 960 -28.40 18.98 19.52
N PHE A 961 -29.49 18.45 18.99
CA PHE A 961 -30.12 18.95 17.76
C PHE A 961 -31.08 20.08 18.10
N ILE A 962 -30.80 21.27 17.55
CA ILE A 962 -31.62 22.48 17.71
C ILE A 962 -32.65 22.59 16.57
N SER A 963 -32.24 22.24 15.35
CA SER A 963 -33.15 22.19 14.21
C SER A 963 -34.17 21.05 14.39
N PRO A 964 -35.35 21.14 13.73
CA PRO A 964 -36.28 20.03 13.64
C PRO A 964 -35.61 18.78 13.07
N ILE A 965 -35.92 17.62 13.65
CA ILE A 965 -35.48 16.30 13.16
C ILE A 965 -36.67 15.34 13.13
N ASN A 966 -36.63 14.39 12.21
CA ASN A 966 -37.63 13.33 12.05
C ASN A 966 -37.40 12.21 13.08
N GLY A 967 -36.13 11.90 13.40
CA GLY A 967 -35.78 10.95 14.45
C GLY A 967 -34.28 10.70 14.59
N ILE A 968 -33.91 10.02 15.67
CA ILE A 968 -32.54 9.58 15.97
C ILE A 968 -32.50 8.06 16.07
N ARG A 969 -31.53 7.42 15.39
CA ARG A 969 -31.18 6.01 15.53
C ARG A 969 -29.73 5.90 16.01
N LEU A 970 -29.48 4.92 16.87
CA LEU A 970 -28.13 4.54 17.30
C LEU A 970 -27.76 3.21 16.66
N GLU A 971 -26.56 3.14 16.09
CA GLU A 971 -26.00 1.94 15.48
C GLU A 971 -24.61 1.66 16.05
N LYS A 972 -24.18 0.40 15.96
CA LYS A 972 -22.78 0.02 16.18
C LYS A 972 -22.12 -0.23 14.84
N GLY A 973 -20.87 0.17 14.72
CA GLY A 973 -20.09 -0.08 13.51
C GLY A 973 -18.61 -0.32 13.78
N ARG A 974 -17.99 -1.10 12.89
CA ARG A 974 -16.59 -1.54 13.01
C ARG A 974 -15.60 -0.39 12.96
N SER A 975 -14.51 -0.49 13.73
CA SER A 975 -13.39 0.42 13.70
C SER A 975 -12.06 -0.29 13.94
N THR A 976 -10.98 0.37 13.54
CA THR A 976 -9.64 0.04 14.04
C THR A 976 -9.59 0.22 15.57
N PRO A 977 -8.72 -0.51 16.29
CA PRO A 977 -8.65 -0.42 17.75
C PRO A 977 -7.92 0.85 18.20
N PHE A 978 -8.65 1.77 18.82
CA PHE A 978 -8.07 2.98 19.43
C PHE A 978 -8.72 3.38 20.78
N PHE A 979 -9.67 2.59 21.29
CA PHE A 979 -10.26 2.85 22.60
C PHE A 979 -10.81 1.56 23.23
N GLU A 980 -11.13 1.61 24.51
CA GLU A 980 -11.75 0.50 25.24
C GLU A 980 -13.24 0.36 24.87
N SER A 981 -13.53 -0.25 23.71
CA SER A 981 -14.88 -0.44 23.19
C SER A 981 -15.74 -1.46 23.96
N GLY A 982 -15.12 -2.30 24.79
CA GLY A 982 -15.79 -3.37 25.55
C GLY A 982 -15.99 -4.68 24.78
N HIS A 983 -15.63 -4.74 23.50
CA HIS A 983 -15.65 -5.94 22.66
C HIS A 983 -14.25 -6.56 22.59
N LYS A 984 -14.15 -7.88 22.81
CA LYS A 984 -12.84 -8.55 22.96
C LYS A 984 -12.11 -8.85 21.64
N GLN A 985 -12.84 -8.98 20.53
CA GLN A 985 -12.28 -9.44 19.24
C GLN A 985 -12.28 -8.36 18.14
N VAL A 986 -13.24 -7.43 18.15
CA VAL A 986 -13.40 -6.38 17.14
C VAL A 986 -13.73 -5.07 17.85
N SER A 987 -13.09 -3.96 17.47
CA SER A 987 -13.44 -2.65 18.04
C SER A 987 -14.67 -2.09 17.36
N MET A 988 -15.62 -1.59 18.15
CA MET A 988 -16.91 -1.07 17.68
C MET A 988 -17.17 0.32 18.22
N MET A 989 -17.57 1.26 17.36
CA MET A 989 -17.99 2.62 17.70
C MET A 989 -19.51 2.76 17.71
N ASP A 990 -20.02 3.78 18.39
CA ASP A 990 -21.42 4.20 18.29
C ASP A 990 -21.59 5.16 17.11
N TYR A 991 -22.70 5.04 16.38
CA TYR A 991 -23.07 5.92 15.28
C TYR A 991 -24.41 6.57 15.60
N ILE A 992 -24.40 7.89 15.74
CA ILE A 992 -25.63 8.68 15.90
C ILE A 992 -26.13 9.06 14.51
N ARG A 993 -27.32 8.57 14.16
CA ARG A 993 -27.99 8.81 12.88
C ARG A 993 -29.21 9.69 13.12
N ALA A 994 -29.19 10.93 12.66
CA ALA A 994 -30.36 11.81 12.73
C ALA A 994 -30.89 12.13 11.33
N THR A 995 -32.20 12.02 11.12
CA THR A 995 -32.86 12.35 9.85
C THR A 995 -33.65 13.64 9.96
N ALA A 996 -33.75 14.40 8.88
CA ALA A 996 -34.54 15.63 8.80
C ALA A 996 -34.98 15.90 7.35
N ASP A 997 -36.00 16.74 7.18
CA ASP A 997 -36.32 17.33 5.87
C ASP A 997 -35.15 18.23 5.42
N ALA A 998 -34.76 18.15 4.16
CA ALA A 998 -33.64 18.93 3.63
C ALA A 998 -33.78 20.45 3.85
N LYS A 999 -35.00 20.99 3.75
CA LYS A 999 -35.30 22.42 3.99
C LYS A 999 -34.92 22.90 5.39
N ASP A 1000 -34.92 22.00 6.37
CA ASP A 1000 -34.63 22.32 7.78
C ASP A 1000 -33.14 22.15 8.09
N GLY A 1001 -32.46 21.24 7.38
CA GLY A 1001 -31.04 20.95 7.56
C GLY A 1001 -30.72 20.51 9.00
N PHE A 1002 -29.49 20.79 9.45
CA PHE A 1002 -29.08 20.51 10.81
C PHE A 1002 -28.46 21.72 11.49
N THR A 1003 -28.88 22.01 12.73
CA THR A 1003 -28.12 22.87 13.66
C THR A 1003 -27.83 22.03 14.90
N VAL A 1004 -26.57 21.65 15.09
CA VAL A 1004 -26.13 20.69 16.10
C VAL A 1004 -25.07 21.32 17.01
N LEU A 1005 -25.25 21.19 18.32
CA LEU A 1005 -24.22 21.48 19.30
C LEU A 1005 -23.57 20.19 19.75
N LEU A 1006 -22.24 20.14 19.63
CA LEU A 1006 -21.40 19.09 20.19
C LEU A 1006 -20.64 19.68 21.36
N TYR A 1007 -20.91 19.16 22.55
CA TYR A 1007 -20.27 19.59 23.79
C TYR A 1007 -19.53 18.43 24.45
N PRO A 1008 -18.24 18.24 24.10
CA PRO A 1008 -17.30 17.46 24.88
C PRO A 1008 -17.17 17.99 26.31
N LYS A 1009 -17.28 17.11 27.29
CA LYS A 1009 -17.27 17.52 28.71
C LYS A 1009 -16.78 16.42 29.61
N ARG A 1010 -16.35 16.78 30.83
CA ARG A 1010 -16.14 15.81 31.89
C ARG A 1010 -17.49 15.43 32.53
N PRO A 1011 -17.63 14.22 33.11
CA PRO A 1011 -18.85 13.81 33.80
C PRO A 1011 -19.26 14.74 34.95
N SER A 1012 -18.29 15.43 35.57
CA SER A 1012 -18.51 16.43 36.61
C SER A 1012 -19.18 17.71 36.12
N ASP A 1013 -19.03 18.02 34.84
CA ASP A 1013 -19.39 19.31 34.30
C ASP A 1013 -20.90 19.38 34.12
N ARG A 1014 -21.47 20.59 34.20
CA ARG A 1014 -22.92 20.75 34.08
C ARG A 1014 -23.39 20.29 32.69
N ARG A 1015 -24.62 19.78 32.62
CA ARG A 1015 -25.25 19.48 31.33
C ARG A 1015 -25.47 20.77 30.56
N LEU A 1016 -25.31 20.71 29.24
CA LEU A 1016 -25.56 21.87 28.37
C LEU A 1016 -27.04 22.25 28.46
N GLN A 1017 -27.34 23.45 28.96
CA GLN A 1017 -28.71 23.97 28.91
C GLN A 1017 -28.83 24.90 27.71
N VAL A 1018 -29.79 24.61 26.84
CA VAL A 1018 -30.06 25.39 25.63
C VAL A 1018 -31.42 26.06 25.81
N THR A 1019 -31.43 27.39 25.85
CA THR A 1019 -32.66 28.18 25.91
C THR A 1019 -32.73 29.06 24.67
N MET A 1020 -33.78 28.90 23.87
CA MET A 1020 -34.00 29.77 22.72
C MET A 1020 -34.45 31.15 23.22
N LYS A 1021 -33.68 32.20 22.91
CA LYS A 1021 -34.05 33.59 23.20
C LYS A 1021 -35.06 34.09 22.17
N ASP A 1022 -34.82 33.73 20.91
CA ASP A 1022 -35.70 33.98 19.78
C ASP A 1022 -35.45 32.91 18.69
N LYS A 1023 -36.02 33.08 17.49
CA LYS A 1023 -35.84 32.11 16.38
C LYS A 1023 -34.41 32.06 15.84
N ARG A 1024 -33.57 33.04 16.13
CA ARG A 1024 -32.21 33.24 15.59
C ARG A 1024 -31.12 33.10 16.63
N THR A 1025 -31.46 33.16 17.91
CA THR A 1025 -30.49 33.25 19.00
C THR A 1025 -30.78 32.21 20.08
N ALA A 1026 -29.76 31.45 20.46
CA ALA A 1026 -29.80 30.57 21.62
C ALA A 1026 -28.88 31.09 22.72
N ILE A 1027 -29.35 30.98 23.96
CA ILE A 1027 -28.55 31.17 25.17
C ILE A 1027 -28.14 29.78 25.65
N LEU A 1028 -26.84 29.57 25.73
CA LEU A 1028 -26.22 28.35 26.23
C LEU A 1028 -25.68 28.60 27.63
N SER A 1029 -26.17 27.85 28.61
CA SER A 1029 -25.61 27.88 29.96
C SER A 1029 -24.67 26.68 30.13
N LEU A 1030 -23.39 26.98 30.35
CA LEU A 1030 -22.28 26.03 30.49
C LEU A 1030 -21.58 26.33 31.80
N GLU A 1031 -21.47 25.37 32.73
CA GLU A 1031 -20.82 25.57 34.04
C GLU A 1031 -21.18 26.88 34.76
N ASN A 1032 -20.33 27.92 34.62
CA ASN A 1032 -20.42 29.28 35.16
C ASN A 1032 -20.51 30.39 34.08
N GLU A 1033 -20.54 30.02 32.81
CA GLU A 1033 -20.59 30.92 31.67
C GLU A 1033 -21.94 30.84 30.94
N THR A 1034 -22.32 31.93 30.30
CA THR A 1034 -23.49 32.00 29.45
C THR A 1034 -23.07 32.54 28.10
N LEU A 1035 -23.22 31.73 27.06
CA LEU A 1035 -22.90 32.11 25.69
C LEU A 1035 -24.20 32.42 24.94
N GLU A 1036 -24.28 33.63 24.41
CA GLU A 1036 -25.32 33.99 23.44
C GLU A 1036 -24.79 33.67 22.04
N ILE A 1037 -25.38 32.67 21.38
CA ILE A 1037 -24.98 32.26 20.04
C ILE A 1037 -26.07 32.60 19.03
N GLU A 1038 -25.66 33.24 17.93
CA GLU A 1038 -26.50 33.42 16.76
C GLU A 1038 -26.49 32.12 15.94
N LEU A 1039 -27.67 31.51 15.81
CA LEU A 1039 -27.93 30.30 15.04
C LEU A 1039 -28.18 30.60 13.55
N PHE A 1040 -28.80 31.75 13.26
CA PHE A 1040 -29.27 32.13 11.91
C PHE A 1040 -28.89 33.57 11.55
N GLY A 1041 -27.61 33.85 11.33
CA GLY A 1041 -27.14 35.11 10.73
C GLY A 1041 -27.16 35.04 9.20
N ARG A 1042 -27.62 36.12 8.55
CA ARG A 1042 -27.27 36.41 7.15
C ARG A 1042 -25.89 37.04 7.16
N TYR A 1043 -24.95 36.48 6.41
CA TYR A 1043 -23.71 37.19 6.11
C TYR A 1043 -23.69 37.49 4.61
N ALA A 1044 -23.31 38.73 4.32
CA ALA A 1044 -23.42 39.44 3.05
C ALA A 1044 -22.37 39.00 2.03
#